data_AF-A0A1I8HVH3-F1
#
_entry.id   AF-A0A1I8HVH3-F1
#
_cell.length_a   1.000
_cell.length_b   1.000
_cell.length_c   1.000
_cell.angle_alpha   90.00
_cell.angle_beta   90.00
_cell.angle_gamma   90.00
#
_symmetry.space_group_name_H-M   'P 1'
#
loop_
_entity.id
_entity.type
_entity.pdbx_description
1 polymer ?
#
loop_
_entity_poly.entity_id
_entity_poly.type
_entity_poly.pdbx_seq_one_letter_code
_entity_poly.pdbx_strand_id
1 'polypeptide(L)'
;KQPQQQQQQQQQSPPLVPPCRRCANPLPDTDNIDAADSAVFDSDEPRLRRLAPPPDRLLPNERLLHVGASSDGGAVALTNYRLLLIGACGRLSACLPAGILERPAVIADAPTAYLLNGGAAEPADSAAPTEAQPDVELADSRADAAKPGRREASRLLLASRTGRVPLRLGFPRPGDAAIWAERLDPAGPLACSSDRAGVGAALRCQADDRRFDSYAAELSKEEFLAEQVRLGLIGPGSSEPGQWRQAESPAGLCPSYPRLHILPAGLSDAELALSAKYRANGRFPSVVWRCSATGAVLARSAQPLVGLAGLLGWRCEADEKLVRLLTPRPESKVLVADARPYSAALGNGTMGGGYERPEYYSGTEIEYLGLPNLHAVRNSFTAMRVLLSAAAPPQPATPACPGSGLVPVGGRVSLSPAELESTGWLQLVSSLLSGADRIAQVLTGEGRSVLVHCSDGWDRTPQLTCLSLLLCDPHYRTLAGFRLLLTREWLDFGHKFADRCGNSAGCVNSKTGFGSGGSGVGGSSAANSSSSSSERSPIFLQFLDCAHQLLAQFPQEFEFTDLLLRRLAVHCHSGLFPALAANTAAERAARGLSEQSLCPWHLLRLRGVANPRFGQQLQLLRPATAPSGLRFWREMYAPVPDPRLDWDCLDWDGLPADSDE
;
A
#
# COMPACT_ATOMS: atom_id res chain seq x y z
N LYS A 1 25.47 29.88 -62.39
CA LYS A 1 25.43 28.56 -63.08
C LYS A 1 25.20 27.50 -62.02
N GLN A 2 23.97 27.01 -61.93
CA GLN A 2 23.58 25.77 -61.23
C GLN A 2 24.25 24.54 -61.91
N PRO A 3 24.27 23.32 -61.32
CA PRO A 3 23.12 22.63 -60.69
C PRO A 3 23.41 21.99 -59.32
N GLN A 4 22.49 21.98 -58.34
CA GLN A 4 21.28 21.13 -58.23
C GLN A 4 21.56 19.64 -58.44
N GLN A 5 21.75 18.90 -57.34
CA GLN A 5 21.43 17.48 -57.26
C GLN A 5 20.33 17.29 -56.20
N GLN A 6 19.14 16.94 -56.68
CA GLN A 6 18.07 16.31 -55.92
C GLN A 6 18.51 14.91 -55.53
N GLN A 7 18.48 14.58 -54.24
CA GLN A 7 18.32 13.20 -53.80
C GLN A 7 16.93 13.07 -53.17
N GLN A 8 16.07 12.35 -53.88
CA GLN A 8 14.83 11.79 -53.37
C GLN A 8 15.17 10.85 -52.21
N GLN A 9 14.79 11.21 -50.99
CA GLN A 9 14.60 10.23 -49.92
C GLN A 9 13.33 9.45 -50.24
N GLN A 10 13.50 8.27 -50.83
CA GLN A 10 12.47 7.23 -50.81
C GLN A 10 12.19 6.85 -49.36
N GLN A 11 10.93 7.00 -48.94
CA GLN A 11 10.40 6.36 -47.74
C GLN A 11 10.53 4.84 -47.91
N GLN A 12 11.55 4.25 -47.31
CA GLN A 12 11.60 2.80 -47.11
C GLN A 12 10.95 2.50 -45.76
N SER A 13 9.81 1.83 -45.80
CA SER A 13 9.17 1.21 -44.64
C SER A 13 10.18 0.28 -43.95
N PRO A 14 10.22 0.22 -42.60
CA PRO A 14 11.07 -0.75 -41.92
C PRO A 14 10.63 -2.17 -42.29
N PRO A 15 11.56 -3.13 -42.42
CA PRO A 15 11.23 -4.50 -42.77
C PRO A 15 10.30 -5.09 -41.69
N LEU A 16 9.23 -5.74 -42.14
CA LEU A 16 8.38 -6.60 -41.33
C LEU A 16 9.26 -7.58 -40.56
N VAL A 17 9.29 -7.43 -39.23
CA VAL A 17 9.84 -8.42 -38.31
C VAL A 17 9.13 -9.75 -38.59
N PRO A 18 9.83 -10.86 -38.88
CA PRO A 18 9.18 -12.14 -39.09
C PRO A 18 8.48 -12.56 -37.78
N PRO A 19 7.30 -13.21 -37.84
CA PRO A 19 6.63 -13.67 -36.65
C PRO A 19 7.55 -14.65 -35.91
N CYS A 20 7.80 -14.36 -34.63
CA CYS A 20 8.58 -15.18 -33.73
C CYS A 20 8.02 -16.61 -33.72
N ARG A 21 8.70 -17.55 -34.38
CA ARG A 21 8.38 -18.99 -34.37
C ARG A 21 8.79 -19.64 -33.05
N ARG A 22 8.26 -19.15 -31.93
CA ARG A 22 8.35 -19.81 -30.61
C ARG A 22 6.99 -20.01 -29.94
N CYS A 23 5.90 -19.92 -30.69
CA CYS A 23 4.56 -20.31 -30.25
C CYS A 23 4.10 -21.60 -30.95
N ALA A 24 4.85 -22.69 -30.80
CA ALA A 24 4.41 -24.02 -31.20
C ALA A 24 5.34 -25.09 -30.59
N ASN A 25 5.30 -25.26 -29.27
CA ASN A 25 5.72 -26.52 -28.67
C ASN A 25 4.50 -27.13 -27.96
N PRO A 26 4.20 -28.42 -28.18
CA PRO A 26 3.20 -29.12 -27.37
C PRO A 26 3.64 -29.13 -25.91
N LEU A 27 2.65 -29.06 -25.00
CA LEU A 27 2.83 -29.23 -23.55
C LEU A 27 3.68 -30.49 -23.29
N PRO A 28 4.67 -30.46 -22.38
CA PRO A 28 5.45 -31.66 -22.04
C PRO A 28 4.54 -32.71 -21.38
N ASP A 29 4.79 -33.99 -21.68
CA ASP A 29 4.11 -35.13 -21.07
C ASP A 29 4.25 -35.11 -19.54
N THR A 30 3.11 -35.15 -18.84
CA THR A 30 2.96 -34.93 -17.39
C THR A 30 3.11 -36.19 -16.54
N ASP A 31 3.82 -37.22 -17.00
CA ASP A 31 3.80 -38.55 -16.36
C ASP A 31 4.86 -38.74 -15.25
N ASN A 32 5.44 -37.68 -14.70
CA ASN A 32 6.46 -37.79 -13.66
C ASN A 32 6.26 -36.77 -12.52
N ILE A 33 5.10 -36.84 -11.87
CA ILE A 33 4.79 -36.10 -10.64
C ILE A 33 4.26 -37.11 -9.61
N ASP A 34 5.00 -37.25 -8.51
CA ASP A 34 4.81 -38.25 -7.45
C ASP A 34 3.41 -38.24 -6.81
N ALA A 35 3.03 -39.39 -6.24
CA ALA A 35 1.72 -39.67 -5.61
C ALA A 35 1.34 -38.78 -4.39
N ALA A 36 2.13 -37.77 -4.04
CA ALA A 36 1.83 -36.79 -3.00
C ALA A 36 0.91 -35.64 -3.49
N ASP A 37 0.70 -35.50 -4.80
CA ASP A 37 -0.01 -34.37 -5.43
C ASP A 37 -1.54 -34.52 -5.52
N SER A 38 -2.11 -35.63 -5.04
CA SER A 38 -3.56 -35.85 -5.12
C SER A 38 -4.39 -34.91 -4.23
N ALA A 39 -3.78 -34.23 -3.25
CA ALA A 39 -4.47 -33.31 -2.33
C ALA A 39 -4.61 -31.87 -2.86
N VAL A 40 -3.90 -31.51 -3.94
CA VAL A 40 -3.89 -30.15 -4.51
C VAL A 40 -5.09 -29.90 -5.42
N PHE A 41 -5.64 -30.95 -6.03
CA PHE A 41 -6.71 -30.85 -7.03
C PHE A 41 -8.07 -31.28 -6.44
N ASP A 42 -9.09 -30.43 -6.58
CA ASP A 42 -10.47 -30.73 -6.11
C ASP A 42 -11.21 -31.77 -6.98
N SER A 43 -10.55 -32.32 -8.00
CA SER A 43 -11.08 -33.37 -8.89
C SER A 43 -9.97 -34.08 -9.69
N ASP A 44 -10.22 -35.33 -10.09
CA ASP A 44 -9.40 -36.08 -11.06
C ASP A 44 -9.47 -35.50 -12.50
N GLU A 45 -9.87 -34.24 -12.70
CA GLU A 45 -9.96 -33.64 -14.03
C GLU A 45 -8.57 -33.46 -14.66
N PRO A 46 -8.22 -34.22 -15.72
CA PRO A 46 -6.92 -34.09 -16.39
C PRO A 46 -6.72 -32.70 -17.01
N ARG A 47 -7.80 -31.94 -17.18
CA ARG A 47 -7.79 -30.56 -17.67
C ARG A 47 -7.18 -29.59 -16.65
N LEU A 48 -7.44 -29.75 -15.36
CA LEU A 48 -6.90 -28.87 -14.33
C LEU A 48 -5.39 -29.05 -14.18
N ARG A 49 -4.88 -30.28 -14.31
CA ARG A 49 -3.44 -30.56 -14.31
C ARG A 49 -2.72 -29.86 -15.47
N ARG A 50 -3.34 -29.80 -16.65
CA ARG A 50 -2.79 -29.06 -17.81
C ARG A 50 -2.85 -27.53 -17.67
N LEU A 51 -3.80 -27.02 -16.88
CA LEU A 51 -3.98 -25.59 -16.64
C LEU A 51 -3.25 -25.11 -15.38
N ALA A 52 -2.74 -26.02 -14.54
CA ALA A 52 -1.98 -25.68 -13.35
C ALA A 52 -0.76 -24.82 -13.74
N PRO A 53 -0.41 -23.80 -12.94
CA PRO A 53 0.76 -22.98 -13.21
C PRO A 53 2.01 -23.88 -13.17
N PRO A 54 2.85 -23.86 -14.23
CA PRO A 54 4.06 -24.65 -14.23
C PRO A 54 5.05 -24.14 -13.16
N PRO A 55 5.94 -25.01 -12.62
CA PRO A 55 6.81 -24.67 -11.49
C PRO A 55 7.73 -23.47 -11.74
N ASP A 56 8.13 -23.24 -12.98
CA ASP A 56 8.96 -22.13 -13.44
C ASP A 56 8.27 -20.76 -13.29
N ARG A 57 6.94 -20.73 -13.16
CA ARG A 57 6.17 -19.50 -12.89
C ARG A 57 6.00 -19.19 -11.41
N LEU A 58 6.40 -20.08 -10.51
CA LEU A 58 6.31 -19.88 -9.06
C LEU A 58 7.58 -19.18 -8.54
N LEU A 59 7.42 -18.32 -7.53
CA LEU A 59 8.55 -17.74 -6.82
C LEU A 59 9.36 -18.85 -6.13
N PRO A 60 10.66 -18.64 -5.86
CA PRO A 60 11.39 -19.55 -4.98
C PRO A 60 10.65 -19.75 -3.65
N ASN A 61 10.43 -21.00 -3.26
CA ASN A 61 9.64 -21.42 -2.09
C ASN A 61 8.13 -21.09 -2.12
N GLU A 62 7.61 -20.57 -3.24
CA GLU A 62 6.17 -20.55 -3.50
C GLU A 62 5.71 -21.95 -3.88
N ARG A 63 4.63 -22.41 -3.25
CA ARG A 63 4.06 -23.74 -3.44
C ARG A 63 2.59 -23.63 -3.78
N LEU A 64 2.16 -24.45 -4.73
CA LEU A 64 0.76 -24.59 -5.08
C LEU A 64 0.03 -25.30 -3.94
N LEU A 65 -0.99 -24.64 -3.39
CA LEU A 65 -1.80 -25.18 -2.30
C LEU A 65 -3.08 -25.81 -2.82
N HIS A 66 -3.70 -25.19 -3.82
CA HIS A 66 -4.98 -25.64 -4.33
C HIS A 66 -5.26 -25.20 -5.76
N VAL A 67 -5.96 -26.03 -6.54
CA VAL A 67 -6.43 -25.71 -7.90
C VAL A 67 -7.87 -26.19 -8.10
N GLY A 68 -8.69 -25.32 -8.68
CA GLY A 68 -10.09 -25.59 -8.99
C GLY A 68 -10.51 -24.99 -10.33
N ALA A 69 -11.62 -25.49 -10.89
CA ALA A 69 -12.16 -25.01 -12.16
C ALA A 69 -12.91 -23.68 -12.01
N SER A 70 -12.77 -22.79 -12.99
CA SER A 70 -13.62 -21.59 -13.10
C SER A 70 -14.74 -21.80 -14.12
N SER A 71 -15.84 -21.05 -13.94
CA SER A 71 -17.02 -21.14 -14.81
C SER A 71 -16.77 -20.79 -16.27
N ASP A 72 -15.76 -19.95 -16.55
CA ASP A 72 -15.33 -19.58 -17.91
C ASP A 72 -14.52 -20.68 -18.63
N GLY A 73 -14.37 -21.84 -18.00
CA GLY A 73 -13.62 -22.99 -18.54
C GLY A 73 -12.11 -22.92 -18.28
N GLY A 74 -11.66 -21.95 -17.48
CA GLY A 74 -10.30 -21.84 -16.97
C GLY A 74 -10.07 -22.57 -15.64
N ALA A 75 -9.06 -22.09 -14.90
CA ALA A 75 -8.69 -22.55 -13.57
C ALA A 75 -8.40 -21.37 -12.62
N VAL A 76 -8.67 -21.60 -11.33
CA VAL A 76 -8.25 -20.76 -10.21
C VAL A 76 -7.22 -21.56 -9.42
N ALA A 77 -6.05 -20.98 -9.19
CA ALA A 77 -4.95 -21.61 -8.46
C ALA A 77 -4.53 -20.73 -7.27
N LEU A 78 -4.46 -21.34 -6.09
CA LEU A 78 -4.00 -20.71 -4.86
C LEU A 78 -2.63 -21.25 -4.50
N THR A 79 -1.69 -20.34 -4.27
CA THR A 79 -0.39 -20.66 -3.69
C THR A 79 -0.31 -20.16 -2.25
N ASN A 80 0.78 -20.46 -1.57
CA ASN A 80 1.08 -19.89 -0.27
C ASN A 80 1.43 -18.39 -0.30
N TYR A 81 1.42 -17.74 -1.48
CA TYR A 81 1.63 -16.30 -1.63
C TYR A 81 0.51 -15.57 -2.37
N ARG A 82 -0.02 -16.14 -3.46
CA ARG A 82 -0.92 -15.44 -4.38
C ARG A 82 -2.02 -16.34 -4.94
N LEU A 83 -3.03 -15.67 -5.47
CA LEU A 83 -4.10 -16.24 -6.28
C LEU A 83 -3.77 -16.00 -7.76
N LEU A 84 -3.89 -17.05 -8.56
CA LEU A 84 -3.65 -17.05 -10.01
C LEU A 84 -4.96 -17.41 -10.71
N LEU A 85 -5.41 -16.56 -11.63
CA LEU A 85 -6.57 -16.81 -12.49
C LEU A 85 -6.06 -17.17 -13.88
N ILE A 86 -6.43 -18.33 -14.39
CA ILE A 86 -5.91 -18.88 -15.64
C ILE A 86 -7.10 -19.11 -16.56
N GLY A 87 -7.16 -18.41 -17.70
CA GLY A 87 -8.26 -18.56 -18.64
C GLY A 87 -8.27 -19.94 -19.34
N ALA A 88 -9.37 -20.28 -20.02
CA ALA A 88 -9.55 -21.55 -20.72
C ALA A 88 -8.44 -21.87 -21.77
N CYS A 89 -7.74 -20.85 -22.26
CA CYS A 89 -6.61 -21.01 -23.18
C CYS A 89 -5.26 -21.27 -22.49
N GLY A 90 -5.23 -21.44 -21.16
CA GLY A 90 -4.01 -21.64 -20.37
C GLY A 90 -3.20 -20.36 -20.13
N ARG A 91 -3.70 -19.19 -20.54
CA ARG A 91 -3.04 -17.90 -20.28
C ARG A 91 -3.44 -17.36 -18.91
N LEU A 92 -2.49 -16.73 -18.24
CA LEU A 92 -2.73 -16.02 -16.99
C LEU A 92 -3.62 -14.78 -17.27
N SER A 93 -4.74 -14.72 -16.58
CA SER A 93 -5.75 -13.67 -16.67
C SER A 93 -5.70 -12.70 -15.49
N ALA A 94 -5.22 -13.12 -14.33
CA ALA A 94 -4.93 -12.24 -13.20
C ALA A 94 -4.01 -12.93 -12.20
N CYS A 95 -3.34 -12.15 -11.36
CA CYS A 95 -2.35 -12.62 -10.40
C CYS A 95 -2.33 -11.68 -9.21
N LEU A 96 -2.66 -12.14 -8.01
CA LEU A 96 -2.90 -11.24 -6.87
C LEU A 96 -2.26 -11.80 -5.62
N PRO A 97 -1.42 -11.04 -4.90
CA PRO A 97 -0.96 -11.48 -3.59
C PRO A 97 -2.14 -11.80 -2.68
N ALA A 98 -2.16 -12.97 -2.05
CA ALA A 98 -3.25 -13.37 -1.16
C ALA A 98 -3.37 -12.40 0.03
N GLY A 99 -2.26 -11.80 0.47
CA GLY A 99 -2.23 -10.80 1.54
C GLY A 99 -3.00 -9.52 1.22
N ILE A 100 -3.17 -9.16 -0.06
CA ILE A 100 -3.96 -8.00 -0.46
C ILE A 100 -5.47 -8.26 -0.44
N LEU A 101 -5.90 -9.51 -0.31
CA LEU A 101 -7.31 -9.87 -0.29
C LEU A 101 -7.92 -9.59 1.08
N GLU A 102 -9.16 -9.12 1.06
CA GLU A 102 -10.03 -9.08 2.23
C GLU A 102 -10.79 -10.40 2.37
N ARG A 103 -11.57 -10.52 3.45
CA ARG A 103 -12.40 -11.70 3.67
C ARG A 103 -13.33 -11.90 2.45
N PRO A 104 -13.26 -13.05 1.76
CA PRO A 104 -14.12 -13.33 0.62
C PRO A 104 -15.61 -13.33 1.00
N ALA A 105 -16.48 -12.90 0.09
CA ALA A 105 -17.93 -12.94 0.27
C ALA A 105 -18.58 -13.85 -0.79
N VAL A 106 -19.31 -14.88 -0.34
CA VAL A 106 -20.11 -15.74 -1.24
C VAL A 106 -21.36 -14.96 -1.63
N ILE A 107 -21.57 -14.74 -2.93
CA ILE A 107 -22.65 -13.88 -3.45
C ILE A 107 -23.71 -14.65 -4.25
N ALA A 108 -23.47 -15.91 -4.57
CA ALA A 108 -24.47 -16.85 -5.06
C ALA A 108 -24.00 -18.29 -4.79
N ASP A 109 -24.90 -19.14 -4.33
CA ASP A 109 -24.69 -20.58 -4.24
C ASP A 109 -26.02 -21.24 -4.58
N ALA A 110 -26.14 -21.81 -5.79
CA ALA A 110 -27.37 -22.44 -6.21
C ALA A 110 -27.69 -23.60 -5.25
N PRO A 111 -28.91 -23.71 -4.70
CA PRO A 111 -29.22 -24.76 -3.75
C PRO A 111 -28.99 -26.13 -4.38
N THR A 112 -28.37 -27.04 -3.63
CA THR A 112 -27.95 -28.41 -4.00
C THR A 112 -29.12 -29.37 -4.34
N ALA A 113 -30.27 -28.86 -4.77
CA ALA A 113 -31.39 -29.68 -5.22
C ALA A 113 -31.25 -29.94 -6.73
N TYR A 114 -31.47 -31.19 -7.14
CA TYR A 114 -31.42 -31.73 -8.51
C TYR A 114 -30.09 -32.35 -8.98
N LEU A 115 -29.62 -33.39 -8.27
CA LEU A 115 -28.94 -34.54 -8.89
C LEU A 115 -29.21 -35.85 -8.11
N LEU A 116 -30.47 -36.14 -7.79
CA LEU A 116 -30.89 -37.50 -7.43
C LEU A 116 -32.13 -37.86 -8.27
N ASN A 117 -31.89 -38.51 -9.41
CA ASN A 117 -32.93 -39.24 -10.12
C ASN A 117 -32.98 -40.67 -9.58
N GLY A 118 -34.19 -41.14 -9.25
CA GLY A 118 -34.51 -42.56 -9.24
C GLY A 118 -35.32 -43.02 -8.04
N GLY A 119 -36.65 -43.03 -8.15
CA GLY A 119 -37.51 -43.75 -7.21
C GLY A 119 -38.94 -43.22 -7.19
N ALA A 120 -39.80 -43.82 -8.00
CA ALA A 120 -41.23 -43.57 -8.02
C ALA A 120 -41.89 -43.89 -6.66
N ALA A 121 -42.80 -43.02 -6.21
CA ALA A 121 -43.92 -43.37 -5.35
C ALA A 121 -45.03 -42.33 -5.54
N GLU A 122 -46.23 -42.81 -5.86
CA GLU A 122 -47.47 -42.04 -6.03
C GLU A 122 -47.99 -41.45 -4.70
N PRO A 123 -48.88 -40.43 -4.76
CA PRO A 123 -49.36 -39.73 -3.57
C PRO A 123 -50.58 -40.42 -2.94
N ALA A 124 -50.69 -40.35 -1.62
CA ALA A 124 -51.92 -40.65 -0.89
C ALA A 124 -52.45 -39.38 -0.21
N ASP A 125 -53.73 -39.11 -0.44
CA ASP A 125 -54.57 -38.05 0.12
C ASP A 125 -54.55 -37.98 1.66
N SER A 126 -54.65 -36.76 2.21
CA SER A 126 -55.81 -36.39 3.05
C SER A 126 -55.77 -34.93 3.56
N ALA A 127 -56.85 -34.20 3.22
CA ALA A 127 -57.61 -33.25 4.04
C ALA A 127 -57.00 -31.92 4.57
N ALA A 128 -57.64 -30.84 4.13
CA ALA A 128 -57.61 -29.44 4.60
C ALA A 128 -58.56 -29.27 5.85
N PRO A 129 -58.84 -28.07 6.44
CA PRO A 129 -58.81 -26.73 5.82
C PRO A 129 -58.44 -25.47 6.65
N THR A 130 -58.22 -24.40 5.87
CA THR A 130 -58.53 -22.95 6.08
C THR A 130 -57.88 -22.13 7.21
N GLU A 131 -57.15 -21.08 6.82
CA GLU A 131 -57.61 -19.68 6.97
C GLU A 131 -56.85 -18.71 6.04
N ALA A 132 -57.52 -17.61 5.70
CA ALA A 132 -57.32 -16.75 4.52
C ALA A 132 -56.31 -15.61 4.71
N GLN A 133 -55.73 -15.09 3.61
CA GLN A 133 -55.70 -13.66 3.20
C GLN A 133 -54.79 -13.40 1.95
N PRO A 134 -54.94 -12.25 1.24
CA PRO A 134 -55.15 -12.22 -0.22
C PRO A 134 -53.94 -11.82 -1.10
N ASP A 135 -54.00 -12.34 -2.32
CA ASP A 135 -53.69 -11.78 -3.65
C ASP A 135 -52.71 -10.60 -3.79
N VAL A 136 -51.54 -10.90 -4.36
CA VAL A 136 -50.76 -9.99 -5.20
C VAL A 136 -50.54 -10.69 -6.55
N GLU A 137 -51.09 -10.10 -7.61
CA GLU A 137 -51.07 -10.60 -8.99
C GLU A 137 -49.65 -10.90 -9.50
N LEU A 138 -49.46 -12.14 -9.96
CA LEU A 138 -48.34 -12.56 -10.82
C LEU A 138 -48.61 -12.11 -12.26
N ALA A 139 -47.67 -11.36 -12.85
CA ALA A 139 -47.59 -11.17 -14.29
C ALA A 139 -46.52 -12.09 -14.90
N ASP A 140 -47.02 -13.13 -15.57
CA ASP A 140 -46.49 -13.89 -16.71
C ASP A 140 -44.98 -14.17 -16.83
N SER A 141 -44.66 -15.41 -16.47
CA SER A 141 -43.57 -16.20 -17.03
C SER A 141 -43.85 -16.59 -18.49
N ARG A 142 -43.19 -15.94 -19.45
CA ARG A 142 -42.90 -16.59 -20.75
C ARG A 142 -41.51 -17.20 -20.70
N ALA A 143 -41.51 -18.52 -20.64
CA ALA A 143 -40.35 -19.37 -20.76
C ALA A 143 -39.72 -19.21 -22.14
N ASP A 144 -38.62 -18.47 -22.22
CA ASP A 144 -37.65 -18.64 -23.30
C ASP A 144 -36.79 -19.86 -22.98
N ALA A 145 -37.01 -20.92 -23.77
CA ALA A 145 -36.20 -22.12 -23.79
C ALA A 145 -34.76 -21.78 -24.24
N ALA A 146 -33.90 -21.48 -23.28
CA ALA A 146 -32.46 -21.28 -23.51
C ALA A 146 -31.73 -22.63 -23.62
N LYS A 147 -30.95 -22.80 -24.69
CA LYS A 147 -29.99 -23.90 -24.93
C LYS A 147 -29.04 -24.11 -23.73
N PRO A 148 -28.47 -25.31 -23.50
CA PRO A 148 -27.64 -25.61 -22.35
C PRO A 148 -26.23 -24.99 -22.48
N GLY A 149 -26.12 -23.70 -22.19
CA GLY A 149 -24.84 -23.08 -21.81
C GLY A 149 -24.60 -23.33 -20.32
N ARG A 150 -23.38 -23.72 -19.93
CA ARG A 150 -22.96 -23.88 -18.52
C ARG A 150 -23.44 -22.68 -17.70
N ARG A 151 -24.45 -22.85 -16.86
CA ARG A 151 -24.84 -21.84 -15.86
C ARG A 151 -23.85 -21.93 -14.70
N GLU A 152 -23.33 -20.80 -14.26
CA GLU A 152 -22.51 -20.71 -13.05
C GLU A 152 -23.35 -21.16 -11.85
N ALA A 153 -22.88 -22.16 -11.11
CA ALA A 153 -23.63 -22.71 -9.99
C ALA A 153 -23.32 -22.00 -8.67
N SER A 154 -22.14 -21.41 -8.52
CA SER A 154 -21.78 -20.62 -7.34
C SER A 154 -20.82 -19.48 -7.69
N ARG A 155 -20.78 -18.42 -6.88
CA ARG A 155 -20.00 -17.18 -7.11
C ARG A 155 -19.38 -16.61 -5.84
N LEU A 156 -18.14 -16.13 -5.97
CA LEU A 156 -17.34 -15.51 -4.93
C LEU A 156 -16.92 -14.09 -5.31
N LEU A 157 -17.04 -13.16 -4.37
CA LEU A 157 -16.55 -11.79 -4.47
C LEU A 157 -15.28 -11.61 -3.64
N LEU A 158 -14.21 -11.12 -4.28
CA LEU A 158 -12.91 -10.87 -3.68
C LEU A 158 -12.60 -9.38 -3.71
N ALA A 159 -12.72 -8.72 -2.56
CA ALA A 159 -12.32 -7.33 -2.40
C ALA A 159 -10.81 -7.22 -2.08
N SER A 160 -10.19 -6.10 -2.49
CA SER A 160 -8.77 -5.82 -2.23
C SER A 160 -8.59 -4.69 -1.22
N ARG A 161 -7.62 -4.85 -0.31
CA ARG A 161 -7.16 -3.82 0.63
C ARG A 161 -6.56 -2.60 -0.07
N THR A 162 -6.12 -2.76 -1.33
CA THR A 162 -5.52 -1.70 -2.14
C THR A 162 -6.55 -0.74 -2.76
N GLY A 163 -7.84 -1.05 -2.64
CA GLY A 163 -8.93 -0.22 -3.17
C GLY A 163 -9.30 -0.52 -4.62
N ARG A 164 -8.68 -1.54 -5.23
CA ARG A 164 -9.08 -2.05 -6.55
C ARG A 164 -10.53 -2.54 -6.55
N VAL A 165 -11.15 -2.41 -7.72
CA VAL A 165 -12.46 -3.03 -8.01
C VAL A 165 -12.46 -4.50 -7.59
N PRO A 166 -13.47 -4.97 -6.84
CA PRO A 166 -13.55 -6.36 -6.44
C PRO A 166 -13.63 -7.31 -7.61
N LEU A 167 -12.95 -8.45 -7.49
CA LEU A 167 -12.99 -9.51 -8.48
C LEU A 167 -14.16 -10.45 -8.20
N ARG A 168 -14.82 -10.91 -9.26
CA ARG A 168 -15.92 -11.87 -9.20
C ARG A 168 -15.47 -13.17 -9.82
N LEU A 169 -15.41 -14.23 -9.03
CA LEU A 169 -15.10 -15.58 -9.48
C LEU A 169 -16.39 -16.41 -9.56
N GLY A 170 -16.61 -17.04 -10.70
CA GLY A 170 -17.68 -18.02 -10.89
C GLY A 170 -17.13 -19.43 -10.84
N PHE A 171 -17.87 -20.34 -10.20
CA PHE A 171 -17.53 -21.75 -10.12
C PHE A 171 -18.65 -22.62 -10.72
N PRO A 172 -18.29 -23.73 -11.38
CA PRO A 172 -19.26 -24.57 -12.08
C PRO A 172 -20.10 -25.44 -11.14
N ARG A 173 -19.63 -25.75 -9.92
CA ARG A 173 -20.37 -26.59 -8.96
C ARG A 173 -20.94 -25.75 -7.80
N PRO A 174 -22.13 -26.09 -7.28
CA PRO A 174 -22.60 -25.57 -5.99
C PRO A 174 -21.59 -25.89 -4.88
N GLY A 175 -21.46 -25.02 -3.89
CA GLY A 175 -20.57 -25.18 -2.74
C GLY A 175 -19.10 -24.81 -2.99
N ASP A 176 -18.60 -24.87 -4.23
CA ASP A 176 -17.21 -24.53 -4.57
C ASP A 176 -16.85 -23.10 -4.08
N ALA A 177 -17.75 -22.13 -4.26
CA ALA A 177 -17.51 -20.76 -3.78
C ALA A 177 -17.30 -20.69 -2.24
N ALA A 178 -18.01 -21.49 -1.45
CA ALA A 178 -17.86 -21.53 0.00
C ALA A 178 -16.51 -22.16 0.41
N ILE A 179 -16.11 -23.24 -0.26
CA ILE A 179 -14.80 -23.87 -0.06
C ILE A 179 -13.66 -22.87 -0.38
N TRP A 180 -13.77 -22.18 -1.51
CA TRP A 180 -12.81 -21.14 -1.89
C TRP A 180 -12.81 -19.96 -0.92
N ALA A 181 -13.97 -19.56 -0.39
CA ALA A 181 -14.07 -18.51 0.62
C ALA A 181 -13.31 -18.89 1.90
N GLU A 182 -13.44 -20.13 2.37
CA GLU A 182 -12.73 -20.64 3.54
C GLU A 182 -11.22 -20.69 3.32
N ARG A 183 -10.77 -21.20 2.15
CA ARG A 183 -9.35 -21.30 1.79
C ARG A 183 -8.67 -19.93 1.61
N LEU A 184 -9.42 -18.94 1.15
CA LEU A 184 -8.96 -17.57 0.96
C LEU A 184 -9.13 -16.69 2.20
N ASP A 185 -9.85 -17.14 3.23
CA ASP A 185 -10.05 -16.37 4.46
C ASP A 185 -8.68 -16.05 5.10
N PRO A 186 -8.33 -14.76 5.30
CA PRO A 186 -7.11 -14.36 6.00
C PRO A 186 -7.04 -14.83 7.46
N ALA A 187 -8.17 -15.22 8.06
CA ALA A 187 -8.24 -15.85 9.39
C ALA A 187 -8.45 -17.38 9.31
N GLY A 188 -8.46 -17.95 8.10
CA GLY A 188 -8.72 -19.36 7.87
C GLY A 188 -7.52 -20.26 8.22
N PRO A 189 -7.73 -21.58 8.28
CA PRO A 189 -6.72 -22.56 8.68
C PRO A 189 -5.45 -22.53 7.80
N LEU A 190 -5.59 -22.21 6.51
CA LEU A 190 -4.46 -22.05 5.60
C LEU A 190 -3.65 -20.77 5.87
N ALA A 191 -4.26 -19.73 6.45
CA ALA A 191 -3.59 -18.49 6.85
C ALA A 191 -2.78 -18.62 8.15
N CYS A 192 -3.23 -19.47 9.08
CA CYS A 192 -2.57 -19.76 10.35
C CYS A 192 -1.51 -20.87 10.26
N SER A 193 -1.40 -21.53 9.12
CA SER A 193 -0.37 -22.55 8.88
C SER A 193 1.02 -21.91 8.72
N SER A 194 2.06 -22.65 9.11
CA SER A 194 3.46 -22.29 8.81
C SER A 194 3.72 -22.09 7.31
N ASP A 195 2.81 -22.54 6.44
CA ASP A 195 2.97 -22.50 4.99
C ASP A 195 2.74 -21.12 4.37
N ARG A 196 1.81 -20.29 4.90
CA ARG A 196 1.61 -18.89 4.43
C ARG A 196 2.53 -17.87 5.09
N ALA A 197 3.09 -18.18 6.26
CA ALA A 197 4.18 -17.39 6.85
C ALA A 197 5.50 -17.49 6.05
N GLY A 198 5.52 -18.33 5.00
CA GLY A 198 6.73 -18.80 4.35
C GLY A 198 7.26 -17.95 3.20
N VAL A 199 6.48 -17.35 2.30
CA VAL A 199 7.10 -16.87 1.04
C VAL A 199 8.01 -15.64 1.23
N GLY A 200 7.55 -14.58 1.91
CA GLY A 200 8.39 -13.41 2.17
C GLY A 200 9.54 -13.65 3.17
N ALA A 201 9.37 -14.61 4.09
CA ALA A 201 10.39 -14.96 5.11
C ALA A 201 11.35 -16.09 4.67
N ALA A 202 10.92 -16.96 3.74
CA ALA A 202 11.70 -18.05 3.15
C ALA A 202 12.29 -17.70 1.79
N LEU A 203 11.83 -16.64 1.11
CA LEU A 203 12.62 -15.96 0.07
C LEU A 203 13.82 -15.32 0.75
N ARG A 204 14.84 -16.14 0.97
CA ARG A 204 16.18 -15.68 1.31
C ARG A 204 16.84 -15.21 0.02
N CYS A 205 17.45 -14.03 0.02
CA CYS A 205 18.47 -13.70 -0.98
C CYS A 205 19.51 -14.82 -0.91
N GLN A 206 19.64 -15.64 -1.95
CA GLN A 206 20.70 -16.64 -2.00
C GLN A 206 22.05 -15.92 -1.93
N ALA A 207 22.99 -16.44 -1.13
CA ALA A 207 24.24 -15.76 -0.80
C ALA A 207 25.14 -15.45 -2.00
N ASP A 208 24.93 -16.12 -3.14
CA ASP A 208 25.66 -15.88 -4.40
C ASP A 208 25.03 -14.78 -5.27
N ASP A 209 23.81 -14.33 -4.97
CA ASP A 209 23.23 -13.15 -5.59
C ASP A 209 23.72 -11.88 -4.88
N ARG A 210 25.01 -11.58 -5.03
CA ARG A 210 25.60 -10.24 -4.76
C ARG A 210 24.94 -9.12 -5.57
N ARG A 211 23.98 -9.46 -6.42
CA ARG A 211 23.13 -8.55 -7.16
C ARG A 211 22.19 -7.80 -6.23
N PHE A 212 21.73 -8.34 -5.09
CA PHE A 212 20.67 -7.72 -4.28
C PHE A 212 21.19 -6.72 -3.23
N ASP A 213 20.54 -5.56 -3.12
CA ASP A 213 20.87 -4.59 -2.07
C ASP A 213 20.53 -5.22 -0.71
N SER A 214 21.53 -5.35 0.16
CA SER A 214 21.37 -5.90 1.51
C SER A 214 20.31 -5.11 2.27
N TYR A 215 19.27 -5.79 2.76
CA TYR A 215 18.27 -5.15 3.59
C TYR A 215 18.81 -4.89 5.00
N ALA A 216 18.81 -3.63 5.43
CA ALA A 216 19.06 -3.23 6.81
C ALA A 216 17.74 -2.75 7.47
N ALA A 217 17.60 -3.00 8.78
CA ALA A 217 16.39 -2.61 9.53
C ALA A 217 16.19 -1.09 9.62
N GLU A 218 17.28 -0.34 9.50
CA GLU A 218 17.37 1.13 9.40
C GLU A 218 18.38 1.50 8.31
N LEU A 219 18.41 2.76 7.89
CA LEU A 219 19.54 3.29 7.12
C LEU A 219 20.88 3.00 7.82
N SER A 220 21.87 2.62 7.02
CA SER A 220 23.24 2.47 7.52
C SER A 220 23.77 3.81 8.06
N LYS A 221 24.76 3.74 8.96
CA LYS A 221 25.39 4.95 9.50
C LYS A 221 26.04 5.76 8.36
N GLU A 222 26.59 5.07 7.37
CA GLU A 222 27.23 5.63 6.19
C GLU A 222 26.23 6.38 5.32
N GLU A 223 25.09 5.76 4.98
CA GLU A 223 24.03 6.43 4.20
C GLU A 223 23.43 7.62 4.96
N PHE A 224 23.19 7.46 6.27
CA PHE A 224 22.70 8.55 7.11
C PHE A 224 23.65 9.74 7.06
N LEU A 225 24.96 9.51 7.28
CA LEU A 225 25.97 10.56 7.29
C LEU A 225 26.14 11.21 5.92
N ALA A 226 26.16 10.40 4.85
CA ALA A 226 26.24 10.91 3.48
C ALA A 226 25.09 11.87 3.18
N GLU A 227 23.88 11.53 3.62
CA GLU A 227 22.73 12.41 3.45
C GLU A 227 22.84 13.69 4.28
N GLN A 228 23.30 13.61 5.53
CA GLN A 228 23.47 14.81 6.36
C GLN A 228 24.55 15.75 5.82
N VAL A 229 25.61 15.20 5.20
CA VAL A 229 26.63 15.97 4.49
C VAL A 229 26.04 16.64 3.25
N ARG A 230 25.25 15.91 2.43
CA ARG A 230 24.57 16.47 1.25
C ARG A 230 23.66 17.65 1.62
N LEU A 231 22.96 17.53 2.74
CA LEU A 231 22.07 18.58 3.27
C LEU A 231 22.83 19.76 3.91
N GLY A 232 24.15 19.66 4.06
CA GLY A 232 24.98 20.68 4.71
C GLY A 232 24.71 20.82 6.22
N LEU A 233 24.18 19.76 6.85
CA LEU A 233 23.92 19.70 8.30
C LEU A 233 25.19 19.33 9.07
N ILE A 234 26.07 18.50 8.50
CA ILE A 234 27.34 18.08 9.11
C ILE A 234 28.50 18.13 8.09
N GLY A 235 29.74 18.25 8.57
CA GLY A 235 30.96 18.19 7.75
C GLY A 235 31.56 19.56 7.38
N PRO A 236 32.77 19.59 6.79
CA PRO A 236 33.54 20.81 6.55
C PRO A 236 32.91 21.80 5.54
N GLY A 237 31.89 21.37 4.80
CA GLY A 237 31.07 22.20 3.91
C GLY A 237 29.77 22.73 4.54
N SER A 238 29.54 22.52 5.85
CA SER A 238 28.38 23.09 6.54
C SER A 238 28.46 24.61 6.51
N SER A 239 27.41 25.29 6.04
CA SER A 239 27.39 26.76 6.02
C SER A 239 27.38 27.37 7.43
N GLU A 240 26.97 26.59 8.44
CA GLU A 240 26.91 26.99 9.85
C GLU A 240 27.63 25.92 10.71
N PRO A 241 28.97 25.87 10.69
CA PRO A 241 29.75 24.88 11.44
C PRO A 241 29.41 24.93 12.94
N GLY A 242 29.05 23.78 13.50
CA GLY A 242 28.73 23.65 14.91
C GLY A 242 27.32 24.06 15.31
N GLN A 243 26.42 24.40 14.38
CA GLN A 243 25.00 24.60 14.70
C GLN A 243 24.29 23.28 15.01
N TRP A 244 24.61 22.23 14.25
CA TRP A 244 23.98 20.92 14.33
C TRP A 244 24.96 19.88 14.83
N ARG A 245 24.45 18.91 15.57
CA ARG A 245 25.19 17.72 16.00
C ARG A 245 24.45 16.46 15.62
N GLN A 246 25.22 15.44 15.28
CA GLN A 246 24.73 14.07 15.27
C GLN A 246 24.50 13.63 16.71
N ALA A 247 23.38 12.96 16.95
CA ALA A 247 23.08 12.29 18.19
C ALA A 247 22.66 10.85 17.92
N GLU A 248 23.13 9.92 18.76
CA GLU A 248 22.57 8.58 18.83
C GLU A 248 21.52 8.57 19.95
N SER A 249 20.28 8.24 19.61
CA SER A 249 19.19 8.14 20.58
C SER A 249 19.55 7.06 21.61
N PRO A 250 19.60 7.36 22.91
CA PRO A 250 19.78 6.35 23.95
C PRO A 250 18.74 5.24 23.80
N ALA A 251 19.15 4.00 24.03
CA ALA A 251 18.24 2.87 23.98
C ALA A 251 16.99 3.13 24.85
N GLY A 252 15.82 3.03 24.23
CA GLY A 252 14.53 3.24 24.91
C GLY A 252 14.07 4.69 25.02
N LEU A 253 14.85 5.70 24.57
CA LEU A 253 14.42 7.11 24.61
C LEU A 253 13.16 7.34 23.77
N CYS A 254 13.15 6.78 22.55
CA CYS A 254 11.96 6.70 21.71
C CYS A 254 12.01 5.40 20.89
N PRO A 255 11.25 4.35 21.28
CA PRO A 255 11.28 3.05 20.60
C PRO A 255 10.79 3.08 19.13
N SER A 256 10.20 4.19 18.69
CA SER A 256 9.59 4.35 17.37
C SER A 256 10.37 5.31 16.45
N TYR A 257 11.52 5.81 16.92
CA TYR A 257 12.44 6.65 16.15
C TYR A 257 13.66 5.85 15.69
N PRO A 258 14.37 6.32 14.66
CA PRO A 258 15.67 5.76 14.30
C PRO A 258 16.69 5.89 15.44
N ARG A 259 17.79 5.15 15.35
CA ARG A 259 18.92 5.36 16.26
C ARG A 259 19.61 6.71 16.04
N LEU A 260 19.75 7.17 14.80
CA LEU A 260 20.56 8.34 14.44
C LEU A 260 19.69 9.58 14.18
N HIS A 261 20.08 10.72 14.75
CA HIS A 261 19.38 12.00 14.63
C HIS A 261 20.31 13.17 14.38
N ILE A 262 19.77 14.22 13.77
CA ILE A 262 20.35 15.57 13.80
C ILE A 262 19.58 16.44 14.79
N LEU A 263 20.32 17.07 15.70
CA LEU A 263 19.84 17.95 16.77
C LEU A 263 20.64 19.26 16.81
N PRO A 264 20.10 20.33 17.39
CA PRO A 264 20.89 21.53 17.66
C PRO A 264 22.07 21.24 18.62
N ALA A 265 23.26 21.76 18.31
CA ALA A 265 24.46 21.54 19.10
C ALA A 265 24.36 22.12 20.52
N GLY A 266 23.60 23.20 20.70
CA GLY A 266 23.34 23.83 22.01
C GLY A 266 22.38 23.06 22.93
N LEU A 267 21.86 21.91 22.49
CA LEU A 267 20.98 21.04 23.28
C LEU A 267 21.79 19.87 23.86
N SER A 268 21.80 19.71 25.18
CA SER A 268 22.40 18.56 25.86
C SER A 268 21.54 17.29 25.76
N ASP A 269 22.12 16.12 25.96
CA ASP A 269 21.38 14.85 25.97
C ASP A 269 20.40 14.74 27.16
N ALA A 270 20.72 15.38 28.29
CA ALA A 270 19.81 15.48 29.43
C ALA A 270 18.56 16.31 29.11
N GLU A 271 18.73 17.45 28.42
CA GLU A 271 17.61 18.28 27.94
C GLU A 271 16.79 17.52 26.88
N LEU A 272 17.45 16.81 25.96
CA LEU A 272 16.77 15.95 25.00
C LEU A 272 15.89 14.91 25.70
N ALA A 273 16.40 14.27 26.75
CA ALA A 273 15.63 13.29 27.52
C ALA A 273 14.39 13.89 28.20
N LEU A 274 14.45 15.15 28.62
CA LEU A 274 13.30 15.89 29.16
C LEU A 274 12.28 16.22 28.06
N SER A 275 12.74 16.72 26.89
CA SER A 275 11.87 16.98 25.74
C SER A 275 11.19 15.70 25.24
N ALA A 276 11.91 14.58 25.16
CA ALA A 276 11.35 13.30 24.76
C ALA A 276 10.21 12.88 25.70
N LYS A 277 10.39 12.96 27.02
CA LYS A 277 9.31 12.67 28.00
C LYS A 277 8.11 13.60 27.85
N TYR A 278 8.32 14.83 27.41
CA TYR A 278 7.28 15.81 27.18
C TYR A 278 6.56 15.64 25.83
N ARG A 279 7.11 14.87 24.89
CA ARG A 279 6.53 14.63 23.57
C ARG A 279 5.87 13.26 23.54
N ALA A 280 4.68 13.17 22.94
CA ALA A 280 3.95 11.91 22.89
C ALA A 280 4.81 10.78 22.29
N ASN A 281 4.84 9.63 22.96
CA ASN A 281 5.65 8.46 22.59
C ASN A 281 7.18 8.70 22.54
N GLY A 282 7.70 9.73 23.21
CA GLY A 282 9.14 10.03 23.17
C GLY A 282 9.59 10.76 21.90
N ARG A 283 8.66 11.10 20.99
CA ARG A 283 8.97 11.54 19.62
C ARG A 283 9.29 13.04 19.58
N PHE A 284 10.48 13.37 20.07
CA PHE A 284 11.02 14.72 20.14
C PHE A 284 11.24 15.36 18.74
N PRO A 285 11.31 16.70 18.63
CA PRO A 285 11.71 17.39 17.41
C PRO A 285 13.06 16.92 16.87
N SER A 286 13.06 16.33 15.68
CA SER A 286 14.27 15.89 14.97
C SER A 286 14.33 16.53 13.59
N VAL A 287 15.49 17.06 13.21
CA VAL A 287 15.71 17.69 11.90
C VAL A 287 15.85 16.60 10.84
N VAL A 288 15.13 16.76 9.73
CA VAL A 288 15.13 15.82 8.61
C VAL A 288 15.61 16.44 7.30
N TRP A 289 15.64 17.77 7.20
CA TRP A 289 16.10 18.45 5.99
C TRP A 289 16.51 19.89 6.25
N ARG A 290 17.37 20.41 5.39
CA ARG A 290 17.80 21.82 5.38
C ARG A 290 17.72 22.38 3.97
N CYS A 291 17.13 23.56 3.83
CA CYS A 291 17.15 24.32 2.58
C CYS A 291 18.55 24.88 2.36
N SER A 292 19.19 24.49 1.25
CA SER A 292 20.51 25.00 0.88
C SER A 292 20.50 26.51 0.63
N ALA A 293 19.41 27.04 0.06
CA ALA A 293 19.28 28.45 -0.29
C ALA A 293 18.99 29.37 0.90
N THR A 294 18.11 28.96 1.82
CA THR A 294 17.65 29.84 2.91
C THR A 294 18.24 29.49 4.27
N GLY A 295 18.83 28.30 4.42
CA GLY A 295 19.28 27.74 5.69
C GLY A 295 18.16 27.29 6.63
N ALA A 296 16.89 27.47 6.24
CA ALA A 296 15.75 26.99 7.00
C ALA A 296 15.76 25.46 7.09
N VAL A 297 15.31 24.92 8.22
CA VAL A 297 15.22 23.46 8.41
C VAL A 297 13.78 22.99 8.53
N LEU A 298 13.56 21.75 8.08
CA LEU A 298 12.35 20.99 8.35
C LEU A 298 12.65 20.01 9.48
N ALA A 299 11.86 20.08 10.53
CA ALA A 299 11.88 19.15 11.65
C ALA A 299 10.52 18.47 11.81
N ARG A 300 10.52 17.30 12.46
CA ARG A 300 9.31 16.54 12.76
C ARG A 300 9.26 16.05 14.20
N SER A 301 8.06 15.92 14.75
CA SER A 301 7.81 15.39 16.10
C SER A 301 6.41 14.79 16.25
N ALA A 302 6.08 14.32 17.46
CA ALA A 302 4.71 14.20 17.93
C ALA A 302 4.26 15.47 18.69
N GLN A 303 3.00 15.50 19.12
CA GLN A 303 2.46 16.60 19.92
C GLN A 303 3.14 16.73 21.29
N PRO A 304 3.17 17.94 21.86
CA PRO A 304 3.56 18.13 23.27
C PRO A 304 2.48 17.61 24.22
N LEU A 305 2.92 17.13 25.39
CA LEU A 305 2.07 16.65 26.48
C LEU A 305 1.81 17.78 27.48
N VAL A 306 1.03 18.79 27.06
CA VAL A 306 0.77 19.99 27.87
C VAL A 306 -0.15 19.73 29.07
N GLY A 307 -0.60 18.49 29.30
CA GLY A 307 -1.53 18.11 30.36
C GLY A 307 -2.98 18.45 30.05
N LEU A 308 -3.87 18.09 30.99
CA LEU A 308 -5.30 18.38 30.92
C LEU A 308 -5.52 19.88 30.74
N ALA A 309 -5.95 20.28 29.54
CA ALA A 309 -6.22 21.66 29.17
C ALA A 309 -7.11 22.35 30.23
N GLY A 310 -6.56 23.37 30.90
CA GLY A 310 -7.27 24.20 31.89
C GLY A 310 -7.06 23.84 33.36
N LEU A 311 -6.47 22.67 33.70
CA LEU A 311 -6.31 22.24 35.10
C LEU A 311 -4.85 22.15 35.55
N LEU A 312 -3.96 21.60 34.72
CA LEU A 312 -2.52 21.47 35.01
C LEU A 312 -1.75 21.60 33.69
N GLY A 313 -1.26 22.80 33.40
CA GLY A 313 -0.47 23.08 32.19
C GLY A 313 0.98 22.70 32.38
N TRP A 314 1.38 21.49 31.98
CA TRP A 314 2.77 21.09 32.01
C TRP A 314 3.55 21.84 30.92
N ARG A 315 4.70 22.39 31.32
CA ARG A 315 5.67 23.03 30.43
C ARG A 315 6.99 22.29 30.50
N CYS A 316 7.80 22.45 29.46
CA CYS A 316 9.10 21.83 29.37
C CYS A 316 10.08 22.82 28.77
N GLU A 317 10.88 23.48 29.62
CA GLU A 317 11.88 24.45 29.19
C GLU A 317 12.89 23.84 28.20
N ALA A 318 13.21 22.56 28.36
CA ALA A 318 14.07 21.83 27.44
C ALA A 318 13.45 21.66 26.04
N ASP A 319 12.13 21.41 25.94
CA ASP A 319 11.42 21.34 24.66
C ASP A 319 11.28 22.73 24.03
N GLU A 320 10.93 23.74 24.83
CA GLU A 320 10.87 25.14 24.41
C GLU A 320 12.22 25.61 23.83
N LYS A 321 13.33 25.28 24.51
CA LYS A 321 14.70 25.52 24.04
C LYS A 321 15.00 24.76 22.75
N LEU A 322 14.66 23.46 22.67
CA LEU A 322 14.88 22.65 21.46
C LEU A 322 14.15 23.25 20.25
N VAL A 323 12.85 23.54 20.37
CA VAL A 323 12.06 24.14 19.29
C VAL A 323 12.65 25.49 18.90
N ARG A 324 13.06 26.31 19.87
CA ARG A 324 13.70 27.60 19.60
C ARG A 324 15.01 27.47 18.82
N LEU A 325 15.81 26.46 19.11
CA LEU A 325 17.08 26.21 18.44
C LEU A 325 16.93 25.63 17.02
N LEU A 326 15.71 25.33 16.56
CA LEU A 326 15.47 24.92 15.17
C LEU A 326 15.66 26.06 14.17
N THR A 327 15.60 27.32 14.60
CA THR A 327 15.91 28.45 13.73
C THR A 327 17.36 28.89 13.92
N PRO A 328 18.18 29.00 12.85
CA PRO A 328 19.49 29.67 12.93
C PRO A 328 19.36 31.18 13.21
N ARG A 329 18.17 31.74 12.96
CA ARG A 329 17.86 33.16 13.03
C ARG A 329 17.03 33.47 14.28
N PRO A 330 17.62 34.08 15.33
CA PRO A 330 16.89 34.40 16.55
C PRO A 330 15.69 35.33 16.29
N GLU A 331 15.79 36.27 15.37
CA GLU A 331 14.69 37.18 15.02
C GLU A 331 13.54 36.48 14.28
N SER A 332 13.78 35.30 13.70
CA SER A 332 12.78 34.53 12.97
C SER A 332 11.99 33.60 13.88
N LYS A 333 10.68 33.49 13.65
CA LYS A 333 9.81 32.52 14.32
C LYS A 333 9.79 31.19 13.57
N VAL A 334 9.92 30.10 14.32
CA VAL A 334 9.67 28.74 13.78
C VAL A 334 8.17 28.59 13.52
N LEU A 335 7.81 28.12 12.33
CA LEU A 335 6.42 27.74 12.04
C LEU A 335 6.18 26.32 12.60
N VAL A 336 5.21 26.18 13.49
CA VAL A 336 4.69 24.89 13.93
C VAL A 336 3.50 24.55 13.04
N ALA A 337 3.71 23.65 12.09
CA ALA A 337 2.65 23.14 11.22
C ALA A 337 1.98 21.94 11.91
N ASP A 338 0.95 22.21 12.71
CA ASP A 338 0.12 21.15 13.29
C ASP A 338 -0.80 20.62 12.19
N ALA A 339 -0.58 19.36 11.81
CA ALA A 339 -1.35 18.72 10.75
C ALA A 339 -2.86 18.66 11.05
N ARG A 340 -3.29 18.77 12.31
CA ARG A 340 -4.68 18.58 12.73
C ARG A 340 -5.53 19.83 12.49
N PRO A 341 -6.87 19.69 12.47
CA PRO A 341 -7.73 20.83 12.74
C PRO A 341 -7.59 21.28 14.20
N TYR A 342 -7.76 22.58 14.44
CA TYR A 342 -7.68 23.18 15.78
C TYR A 342 -8.56 22.45 16.82
N SER A 343 -9.79 22.08 16.44
CA SER A 343 -10.71 21.35 17.32
C SER A 343 -10.15 20.01 17.81
N ALA A 344 -9.44 19.27 16.93
CA ALA A 344 -8.79 18.03 17.32
C ALA A 344 -7.55 18.29 18.19
N ALA A 345 -6.78 19.35 17.91
CA ALA A 345 -5.65 19.74 18.76
C ALA A 345 -6.11 20.10 20.18
N LEU A 346 -7.18 20.88 20.29
CA LEU A 346 -7.83 21.23 21.56
C LEU A 346 -8.38 19.99 22.28
N GLY A 347 -9.06 19.10 21.57
CA GLY A 347 -9.57 17.84 22.12
C GLY A 347 -8.47 16.88 22.59
N ASN A 348 -7.30 16.86 21.94
CA ASN A 348 -6.15 16.12 22.48
C ASN A 348 -5.60 16.76 23.77
N GLY A 349 -5.73 18.08 23.90
CA GLY A 349 -5.40 18.80 25.13
C GLY A 349 -6.21 18.33 26.34
N THR A 350 -7.45 17.90 26.17
CA THR A 350 -8.25 17.33 27.27
C THR A 350 -7.82 15.90 27.62
N MET A 351 -7.01 15.26 26.77
CA MET A 351 -6.48 13.90 26.98
C MET A 351 -4.99 13.90 27.33
N GLY A 352 -4.45 15.07 27.74
CA GLY A 352 -3.05 15.22 28.17
C GLY A 352 -2.04 15.54 27.06
N GLY A 353 -2.45 15.49 25.79
CA GLY A 353 -1.68 16.00 24.64
C GLY A 353 -1.86 17.51 24.48
N GLY A 354 -1.83 18.01 23.24
CA GLY A 354 -2.14 19.42 22.91
C GLY A 354 -1.22 20.02 21.86
N TYR A 355 -0.87 21.29 22.02
CA TYR A 355 -0.08 22.10 21.07
C TYR A 355 0.77 23.16 21.80
N GLU A 356 1.75 23.70 21.10
CA GLU A 356 2.75 24.66 21.55
C GLU A 356 2.12 26.01 21.92
N ARG A 357 1.78 26.21 23.18
CA ARG A 357 1.10 27.43 23.64
C ARG A 357 1.96 28.69 23.38
N PRO A 358 1.45 29.72 22.68
CA PRO A 358 2.22 30.93 22.34
C PRO A 358 2.82 31.66 23.54
N GLU A 359 2.21 31.54 24.72
CA GLU A 359 2.70 32.14 25.97
C GLU A 359 4.06 31.57 26.39
N TYR A 360 4.36 30.32 26.02
CA TYR A 360 5.57 29.60 26.40
C TYR A 360 6.53 29.45 25.21
N TYR A 361 5.97 29.22 24.02
CA TYR A 361 6.72 29.10 22.77
C TYR A 361 6.75 30.45 22.02
N SER A 362 7.26 31.50 22.67
CA SER A 362 7.25 32.89 22.14
C SER A 362 7.98 33.07 20.80
N GLY A 363 8.95 32.20 20.51
CA GLY A 363 9.69 32.11 19.24
C GLY A 363 8.98 31.30 18.15
N THR A 364 7.69 31.01 18.29
CA THR A 364 6.93 30.18 17.35
C THR A 364 5.64 30.85 16.86
N GLU A 365 5.11 30.31 15.79
CA GLU A 365 3.76 30.57 15.26
C GLU A 365 3.14 29.23 14.87
N ILE A 366 1.88 28.98 15.23
CA ILE A 366 1.19 27.73 14.87
C ILE A 366 0.26 27.96 13.69
N GLU A 367 0.34 27.08 12.71
CA GLU A 367 -0.63 26.96 11.62
C GLU A 367 -1.27 25.56 11.66
N TYR A 368 -2.61 25.51 11.72
CA TYR A 368 -3.39 24.27 11.74
C TYR A 368 -3.80 23.89 10.31
N LEU A 369 -3.23 22.81 9.78
CA LEU A 369 -3.43 22.40 8.39
C LEU A 369 -4.76 21.69 8.15
N GLY A 370 -5.52 21.37 9.20
CA GLY A 370 -6.89 20.87 9.05
C GLY A 370 -7.01 19.44 8.52
N LEU A 371 -5.94 18.64 8.54
CA LEU A 371 -5.97 17.29 7.99
C LEU A 371 -6.76 16.34 8.92
N PRO A 372 -7.68 15.55 8.35
CA PRO A 372 -8.52 14.66 9.13
C PRO A 372 -7.73 13.52 9.78
N ASN A 373 -8.35 12.83 10.74
CA ASN A 373 -7.76 11.66 11.38
C ASN A 373 -7.82 10.41 10.49
N LEU A 374 -7.15 9.34 10.92
CA LEU A 374 -7.09 8.08 10.17
C LEU A 374 -8.47 7.47 9.89
N HIS A 375 -9.46 7.67 10.77
CA HIS A 375 -10.80 7.12 10.59
C HIS A 375 -11.56 7.81 9.45
N ALA A 376 -11.44 9.13 9.34
CA ALA A 376 -12.01 9.87 8.22
C ALA A 376 -11.34 9.50 6.88
N VAL A 377 -10.02 9.29 6.86
CA VAL A 377 -9.32 8.76 5.68
C VAL A 377 -9.83 7.36 5.30
N ARG A 378 -9.98 6.46 6.29
CA ARG A 378 -10.57 5.14 6.08
C ARG A 378 -11.98 5.23 5.51
N ASN A 379 -12.85 6.06 6.10
CA ASN A 379 -14.25 6.17 5.68
C ASN A 379 -14.37 6.69 4.25
N SER A 380 -13.57 7.70 3.88
CA SER A 380 -13.51 8.23 2.51
C SER A 380 -13.06 7.15 1.51
N PHE A 381 -12.02 6.39 1.87
CA PHE A 381 -11.55 5.28 1.04
C PHE A 381 -12.59 4.16 0.91
N THR A 382 -13.29 3.82 1.99
CA THR A 382 -14.39 2.84 1.95
C THR A 382 -15.52 3.31 1.04
N ALA A 383 -15.91 4.59 1.10
CA ALA A 383 -16.91 5.15 0.21
C ALA A 383 -16.50 5.05 -1.26
N MET A 384 -15.23 5.37 -1.57
CA MET A 384 -14.67 5.21 -2.92
C MET A 384 -14.71 3.75 -3.39
N ARG A 385 -14.36 2.80 -2.52
CA ARG A 385 -14.42 1.37 -2.85
C ARG A 385 -15.84 0.87 -3.10
N VAL A 386 -16.81 1.33 -2.31
CA VAL A 386 -18.24 1.01 -2.51
C VAL A 386 -18.71 1.52 -3.87
N LEU A 387 -18.35 2.77 -4.21
CA LEU A 387 -18.66 3.37 -5.51
C LEU A 387 -18.05 2.56 -6.67
N LEU A 388 -16.77 2.23 -6.59
CA LEU A 388 -16.07 1.41 -7.60
C LEU A 388 -16.70 0.01 -7.75
N SER A 389 -17.15 -0.58 -6.65
CA SER A 389 -17.81 -1.89 -6.65
C SER A 389 -19.19 -1.85 -7.32
N ALA A 390 -19.92 -0.74 -7.15
CA ALA A 390 -21.22 -0.52 -7.79
C ALA A 390 -21.09 -0.19 -9.29
N ALA A 391 -20.04 0.52 -9.67
CA ALA A 391 -19.77 0.90 -11.06
C ALA A 391 -19.10 -0.22 -11.89
N ALA A 392 -18.74 -1.34 -11.27
CA ALA A 392 -18.21 -2.49 -11.98
C ALA A 392 -19.31 -3.14 -12.85
N PRO A 393 -19.06 -3.35 -14.17
CA PRO A 393 -20.06 -3.93 -15.06
C PRO A 393 -20.49 -5.32 -14.58
N PRO A 394 -21.79 -5.68 -14.69
CA PRO A 394 -22.22 -7.06 -14.49
C PRO A 394 -21.53 -7.96 -15.53
N GLN A 395 -20.95 -9.09 -15.09
CA GLN A 395 -20.41 -10.13 -15.97
C GLN A 395 -21.47 -10.50 -17.02
N PRO A 396 -21.19 -10.47 -18.33
CA PRO A 396 -22.17 -10.93 -19.31
C PRO A 396 -22.43 -12.43 -19.09
N ALA A 397 -23.71 -12.80 -18.99
CA ALA A 397 -24.16 -14.18 -18.77
C ALA A 397 -23.89 -15.13 -19.95
N THR A 398 -23.30 -14.65 -21.04
CA THR A 398 -23.00 -15.45 -22.24
C THR A 398 -21.61 -15.09 -22.78
N PRO A 399 -20.75 -16.09 -23.08
CA PRO A 399 -19.56 -15.86 -23.88
C PRO A 399 -20.01 -15.48 -25.29
N ALA A 400 -19.77 -14.24 -25.70
CA ALA A 400 -19.97 -13.85 -27.08
C ALA A 400 -18.91 -14.56 -27.95
N CYS A 401 -19.35 -15.58 -28.68
CA CYS A 401 -18.66 -16.33 -29.74
C CYS A 401 -17.74 -17.50 -29.31
N PRO A 402 -17.93 -18.72 -29.85
CA PRO A 402 -16.94 -19.78 -29.81
C PRO A 402 -15.87 -19.50 -30.88
N GLY A 403 -14.66 -19.12 -30.48
CA GLY A 403 -13.48 -19.10 -31.35
C GLY A 403 -12.74 -17.77 -31.51
N SER A 404 -13.22 -16.66 -30.93
CA SER A 404 -12.47 -15.41 -30.88
C SER A 404 -12.15 -15.04 -29.44
N GLY A 405 -10.90 -14.65 -29.20
CA GLY A 405 -10.31 -14.52 -27.88
C GLY A 405 -11.09 -13.63 -26.93
N LEU A 406 -11.02 -14.02 -25.65
CA LEU A 406 -11.17 -13.20 -24.45
C LEU A 406 -11.28 -11.70 -24.77
N VAL A 407 -12.50 -11.15 -24.76
CA VAL A 407 -12.65 -9.73 -24.46
C VAL A 407 -12.35 -9.64 -22.96
N PRO A 408 -11.30 -8.92 -22.53
CA PRO A 408 -11.07 -8.67 -21.12
C PRO A 408 -12.37 -8.09 -20.55
N VAL A 409 -12.75 -8.46 -19.33
CA VAL A 409 -13.81 -7.76 -18.58
C VAL A 409 -13.25 -6.37 -18.21
N GLY A 410 -13.07 -5.54 -19.23
CA GLY A 410 -12.58 -4.17 -19.23
C GLY A 410 -13.71 -3.23 -19.58
N GLY A 411 -14.90 -3.47 -19.04
CA GLY A 411 -15.91 -2.41 -19.03
C GLY A 411 -15.29 -1.24 -18.27
N ARG A 412 -15.11 -0.12 -18.96
CA ARG A 412 -14.58 1.10 -18.34
C ARG A 412 -15.48 1.43 -17.15
N VAL A 413 -14.93 1.35 -15.94
CA VAL A 413 -15.54 1.97 -14.78
C VAL A 413 -15.57 3.47 -15.07
N SER A 414 -16.76 3.97 -15.43
CA SER A 414 -16.99 5.38 -15.73
C SER A 414 -17.66 6.00 -14.52
N LEU A 415 -16.86 6.59 -13.65
CA LEU A 415 -17.35 7.38 -12.52
C LEU A 415 -17.63 8.80 -12.99
N SER A 416 -18.80 9.34 -12.66
CA SER A 416 -19.03 10.77 -12.84
C SER A 416 -18.19 11.58 -11.83
N PRO A 417 -17.82 12.82 -12.17
CA PRO A 417 -17.11 13.69 -11.23
C PRO A 417 -17.85 13.88 -9.89
N ALA A 418 -19.19 14.01 -9.93
CA ALA A 418 -20.02 14.19 -8.74
C ALA A 418 -20.02 12.97 -7.80
N GLU A 419 -20.07 11.76 -8.36
CA GLU A 419 -19.97 10.54 -7.56
C GLU A 419 -18.61 10.44 -6.88
N LEU A 420 -17.53 10.74 -7.60
CA LEU A 420 -16.19 10.72 -7.01
C LEU A 420 -16.02 11.79 -5.93
N GLU A 421 -16.56 13.00 -6.17
CA GLU A 421 -16.57 14.09 -5.20
C GLU A 421 -17.28 13.69 -3.90
N SER A 422 -18.40 12.96 -3.99
CA SER A 422 -19.16 12.47 -2.83
C SER A 422 -18.35 11.57 -1.88
N THR A 423 -17.28 10.93 -2.37
CA THR A 423 -16.39 10.10 -1.56
C THR A 423 -15.45 10.93 -0.68
N GLY A 424 -15.21 12.19 -1.07
CA GLY A 424 -14.23 13.07 -0.45
C GLY A 424 -12.76 12.69 -0.69
N TRP A 425 -12.44 11.62 -1.44
CA TRP A 425 -11.06 11.13 -1.54
C TRP A 425 -10.10 12.17 -2.13
N LEU A 426 -10.47 12.79 -3.25
CA LEU A 426 -9.67 13.84 -3.87
C LEU A 426 -9.58 15.11 -3.02
N GLN A 427 -10.58 15.37 -2.17
CA GLN A 427 -10.51 16.48 -1.20
C GLN A 427 -9.38 16.24 -0.19
N LEU A 428 -9.23 14.99 0.27
CA LEU A 428 -8.16 14.62 1.20
C LEU A 428 -6.77 14.73 0.56
N VAL A 429 -6.63 14.27 -0.69
CA VAL A 429 -5.40 14.40 -1.49
C VAL A 429 -5.06 15.88 -1.70
N SER A 430 -6.05 16.70 -2.06
CA SER A 430 -5.94 18.16 -2.20
C SER A 430 -5.45 18.83 -0.92
N SER A 431 -6.03 18.49 0.24
CA SER A 431 -5.62 19.06 1.52
C SER A 431 -4.18 18.71 1.89
N LEU A 432 -3.73 17.49 1.62
CA LEU A 432 -2.33 17.08 1.82
C LEU A 432 -1.36 17.84 0.92
N LEU A 433 -1.66 17.93 -0.38
CA LEU A 433 -0.84 18.67 -1.33
C LEU A 433 -0.77 20.17 -0.97
N SER A 434 -1.89 20.76 -0.54
CA SER A 434 -1.96 22.16 -0.10
C SER A 434 -1.11 22.40 1.15
N GLY A 435 -1.18 21.51 2.15
CA GLY A 435 -0.34 21.60 3.34
C GLY A 435 1.15 21.43 3.03
N ALA A 436 1.49 20.48 2.15
CA ALA A 436 2.87 20.26 1.72
C ALA A 436 3.45 21.45 0.94
N ASP A 437 2.63 22.04 0.05
CA ASP A 437 2.98 23.24 -0.71
C ASP A 437 3.17 24.45 0.21
N ARG A 438 2.30 24.64 1.22
CA ARG A 438 2.47 25.68 2.24
C ARG A 438 3.80 25.54 2.99
N ILE A 439 4.13 24.34 3.47
CA ILE A 439 5.40 24.07 4.16
C ILE A 439 6.59 24.38 3.22
N ALA A 440 6.50 23.98 1.94
CA ALA A 440 7.54 24.27 0.95
C ALA A 440 7.76 25.78 0.75
N GLN A 441 6.69 26.58 0.67
CA GLN A 441 6.77 28.05 0.58
C GLN A 441 7.47 28.66 1.78
N VAL A 442 7.17 28.17 2.98
CA VAL A 442 7.74 28.71 4.22
C VAL A 442 9.24 28.42 4.29
N LEU A 443 9.64 27.19 3.94
CA LEU A 443 11.05 26.78 3.94
C LEU A 443 11.89 27.53 2.89
N THR A 444 11.37 27.63 1.67
CA THR A 444 12.15 28.08 0.50
C THR A 444 11.92 29.55 0.13
N GLY A 445 10.72 30.08 0.38
CA GLY A 445 10.34 31.46 0.07
C GLY A 445 10.49 32.40 1.27
N GLU A 446 9.87 32.06 2.40
CA GLU A 446 9.97 32.88 3.63
C GLU A 446 11.30 32.66 4.37
N GLY A 447 11.97 31.52 4.14
CA GLY A 447 13.19 31.14 4.85
C GLY A 447 12.97 30.81 6.32
N ARG A 448 11.79 30.40 6.74
CA ARG A 448 11.53 30.06 8.14
C ARG A 448 11.65 28.56 8.35
N SER A 449 12.26 28.16 9.46
CA SER A 449 12.27 26.75 9.86
C SER A 449 10.85 26.29 10.23
N VAL A 450 10.53 25.04 9.90
CA VAL A 450 9.21 24.45 10.13
C VAL A 450 9.33 23.21 11.01
N LEU A 451 8.53 23.13 12.06
CA LEU A 451 8.28 21.92 12.83
C LEU A 451 6.93 21.33 12.42
N VAL A 452 6.92 20.14 11.83
CA VAL A 452 5.69 19.43 11.46
C VAL A 452 5.37 18.37 12.49
N HIS A 453 4.16 18.40 13.05
CA HIS A 453 3.68 17.31 13.89
C HIS A 453 2.18 17.07 13.72
N CYS A 454 1.69 16.00 14.31
CA CYS A 454 0.26 15.74 14.49
C CYS A 454 0.05 15.26 15.92
N SER A 455 -0.89 14.34 16.18
CA SER A 455 -0.98 13.66 17.48
C SER A 455 0.29 12.81 17.75
N ASP A 456 0.46 11.70 17.04
CA ASP A 456 1.59 10.77 17.30
C ASP A 456 2.82 10.97 16.41
N GLY A 457 2.76 11.81 15.37
CA GLY A 457 3.91 12.09 14.51
C GLY A 457 4.31 10.98 13.53
N TRP A 458 3.48 9.95 13.32
CA TRP A 458 3.77 8.81 12.42
C TRP A 458 2.77 8.59 11.29
N ASP A 459 1.68 9.37 11.17
CA ASP A 459 0.69 9.25 10.08
C ASP A 459 0.71 10.48 9.15
N ARG A 460 0.11 11.61 9.56
CA ARG A 460 0.06 12.84 8.76
C ARG A 460 1.44 13.50 8.60
N THR A 461 2.26 13.41 9.63
CA THR A 461 3.61 13.98 9.64
C THR A 461 4.51 13.43 8.53
N PRO A 462 4.68 12.09 8.33
CA PRO A 462 5.45 11.58 7.20
C PRO A 462 4.81 11.92 5.84
N GLN A 463 3.48 12.01 5.73
CA GLN A 463 2.83 12.47 4.49
C GLN A 463 3.27 13.89 4.12
N LEU A 464 3.15 14.83 5.06
CA LEU A 464 3.51 16.24 4.84
C LEU A 464 5.00 16.43 4.60
N THR A 465 5.85 15.85 5.46
CA THR A 465 7.31 15.97 5.33
C THR A 465 7.79 15.39 4.01
N CYS A 466 7.39 14.17 3.63
CA CYS A 466 7.78 13.59 2.34
C CYS A 466 7.32 14.42 1.15
N LEU A 467 6.05 14.86 1.15
CA LEU A 467 5.52 15.66 0.04
C LEU A 467 6.25 17.00 -0.08
N SER A 468 6.48 17.72 1.02
CA SER A 468 7.26 18.95 1.00
C SER A 468 8.68 18.73 0.49
N LEU A 469 9.31 17.61 0.82
CA LEU A 469 10.64 17.27 0.34
C LEU A 469 10.66 16.91 -1.15
N LEU A 470 9.64 16.22 -1.68
CA LEU A 470 9.48 16.03 -3.12
C LEU A 470 9.29 17.37 -3.85
N LEU A 471 8.63 18.35 -3.23
CA LEU A 471 8.49 19.68 -3.80
C LEU A 471 9.81 20.47 -3.78
N CYS A 472 10.57 20.40 -2.67
CA CYS A 472 11.72 21.28 -2.43
C CYS A 472 13.08 20.77 -2.91
N ASP A 473 13.29 19.45 -2.95
CA ASP A 473 14.62 18.86 -3.16
C ASP A 473 14.59 17.87 -4.33
N PRO A 474 15.17 18.24 -5.49
CA PRO A 474 15.21 17.38 -6.66
C PRO A 474 15.86 16.01 -6.42
N HIS A 475 16.78 15.90 -5.46
CA HIS A 475 17.42 14.62 -5.12
C HIS A 475 16.38 13.55 -4.81
N TYR A 476 15.33 13.88 -4.04
CA TYR A 476 14.30 12.90 -3.66
C TYR A 476 13.35 12.51 -4.79
N ARG A 477 13.47 13.12 -5.97
CA ARG A 477 12.72 12.73 -7.18
C ARG A 477 13.46 11.69 -8.03
N THR A 478 14.73 11.41 -7.71
CA THR A 478 15.50 10.28 -8.26
C THR A 478 15.04 8.96 -7.64
N LEU A 479 15.32 7.82 -8.27
CA LEU A 479 15.06 6.48 -7.70
C LEU A 479 15.82 6.30 -6.37
N ALA A 480 17.10 6.70 -6.35
CA ALA A 480 17.95 6.59 -5.17
C ALA A 480 17.48 7.50 -4.02
N GLY A 481 17.10 8.74 -4.34
CA GLY A 481 16.60 9.69 -3.35
C GLY A 481 15.19 9.35 -2.87
N PHE A 482 14.31 8.85 -3.73
CA PHE A 482 12.97 8.41 -3.32
C PHE A 482 13.06 7.20 -2.37
N ARG A 483 13.94 6.24 -2.67
CA ARG A 483 14.28 5.13 -1.76
C ARG A 483 14.72 5.63 -0.39
N LEU A 484 15.69 6.55 -0.38
CA LEU A 484 16.23 7.15 0.84
C LEU A 484 15.14 7.87 1.64
N LEU A 485 14.33 8.69 0.97
CA LEU A 485 13.22 9.45 1.55
C LEU A 485 12.23 8.52 2.25
N LEU A 486 11.77 7.47 1.55
CA LEU A 486 10.80 6.53 2.11
C LEU A 486 11.39 5.68 3.23
N THR A 487 12.64 5.25 3.10
CA THR A 487 13.33 4.51 4.18
C THR A 487 13.37 5.36 5.44
N ARG A 488 13.85 6.60 5.33
CA ARG A 488 13.96 7.50 6.48
C ARG A 488 12.60 7.87 7.05
N GLU A 489 11.74 8.51 6.25
CA GLU A 489 10.55 9.19 6.78
C GLU A 489 9.41 8.23 7.15
N TRP A 490 9.32 7.06 6.49
CA TRP A 490 8.26 6.08 6.73
C TRP A 490 8.73 4.88 7.53
N LEU A 491 9.85 4.25 7.16
CA LEU A 491 10.31 3.04 7.85
C LEU A 491 11.01 3.39 9.17
N ASP A 492 12.03 4.24 9.12
CA ASP A 492 12.91 4.51 10.25
C ASP A 492 12.22 5.36 11.31
N PHE A 493 11.48 6.40 10.89
CA PHE A 493 10.63 7.18 11.78
C PHE A 493 9.32 6.45 12.21
N GLY A 494 9.16 5.17 11.89
CA GLY A 494 8.19 4.29 12.52
C GLY A 494 6.73 4.53 12.14
N HIS A 495 6.43 4.71 10.86
CA HIS A 495 5.05 4.55 10.39
C HIS A 495 4.57 3.12 10.68
N LYS A 496 3.39 3.00 11.27
CA LYS A 496 2.82 1.72 11.71
C LYS A 496 2.27 0.87 10.56
N PHE A 497 3.12 0.46 9.62
CA PHE A 497 2.69 -0.28 8.43
C PHE A 497 1.88 -1.53 8.79
N ALA A 498 2.29 -2.30 9.80
CA ALA A 498 1.60 -3.52 10.18
C ALA A 498 0.17 -3.25 10.65
N ASP A 499 0.00 -2.24 11.50
CA ASP A 499 -1.31 -1.88 12.07
C ASP A 499 -2.20 -1.24 11.00
N ARG A 500 -1.66 -0.32 10.20
CA ARG A 500 -2.39 0.42 9.16
C ARG A 500 -2.83 -0.47 8.01
N CYS A 501 -2.00 -1.44 7.62
CA CYS A 501 -2.26 -2.38 6.52
C CYS A 501 -3.01 -3.64 6.95
N GLY A 502 -3.18 -3.86 8.26
CA GLY A 502 -3.83 -5.05 8.81
C GLY A 502 -2.98 -6.31 8.70
N ASN A 503 -1.65 -6.18 8.77
CA ASN A 503 -0.69 -7.29 8.73
C ASN A 503 -0.43 -7.87 10.14
N SER A 504 -0.81 -7.16 11.21
CA SER A 504 -0.66 -7.59 12.61
C SER A 504 -1.57 -8.77 13.02
N ALA A 505 -2.47 -9.22 12.15
CA ALA A 505 -3.49 -10.23 12.45
C ALA A 505 -3.02 -11.70 12.35
N GLY A 506 -1.75 -11.95 11.98
CA GLY A 506 -1.28 -13.31 11.65
C GLY A 506 -0.32 -13.97 12.65
N CYS A 507 0.13 -13.30 13.71
CA CYS A 507 1.08 -13.88 14.66
C CYS A 507 0.61 -13.75 16.11
N VAL A 508 -0.53 -14.34 16.43
CA VAL A 508 -0.86 -14.67 17.83
C VAL A 508 -0.45 -16.11 18.09
N ASN A 509 0.85 -16.32 18.23
CA ASN A 509 1.42 -17.44 18.98
C ASN A 509 2.76 -17.02 19.60
N SER A 510 2.81 -15.83 20.19
CA SER A 510 3.87 -15.48 21.13
C SER A 510 3.40 -15.78 22.54
N LYS A 511 3.48 -17.06 22.94
CA LYS A 511 3.72 -17.44 24.33
C LYS A 511 5.17 -17.07 24.68
N THR A 512 5.50 -15.78 24.69
CA THR A 512 6.70 -15.24 25.33
C THR A 512 6.34 -13.87 25.86
N GLY A 513 6.38 -13.73 27.19
CA GLY A 513 5.89 -12.59 27.95
C GLY A 513 6.71 -11.31 27.82
N PHE A 514 6.37 -10.37 28.72
CA PHE A 514 6.67 -8.93 28.78
C PHE A 514 5.76 -8.10 27.86
N GLY A 515 4.80 -7.29 28.29
CA GLY A 515 4.33 -6.86 29.61
C GLY A 515 3.65 -5.49 29.45
N SER A 516 2.36 -5.39 29.76
CA SER A 516 1.76 -4.12 30.21
C SER A 516 0.69 -4.49 31.24
N GLY A 517 0.92 -4.07 32.48
CA GLY A 517 0.10 -4.42 33.63
C GLY A 517 -1.28 -3.77 33.57
N GLY A 518 -2.27 -4.53 34.03
CA GLY A 518 -3.66 -4.10 34.24
C GLY A 518 -4.50 -5.29 34.69
N SER A 519 -4.64 -5.45 36.01
CA SER A 519 -5.42 -6.48 36.69
C SER A 519 -6.90 -6.52 36.27
N GLY A 520 -7.48 -7.72 36.20
CA GLY A 520 -8.92 -7.90 36.42
C GLY A 520 -9.62 -9.03 35.66
N VAL A 521 -9.71 -10.20 36.32
CA VAL A 521 -10.83 -11.17 36.36
C VAL A 521 -11.38 -11.77 35.04
N GLY A 522 -11.38 -13.10 35.01
CA GLY A 522 -11.82 -13.93 33.89
C GLY A 522 -13.29 -13.79 33.50
N GLY A 523 -13.51 -13.94 32.20
CA GLY A 523 -14.81 -14.06 31.55
C GLY A 523 -14.61 -14.42 30.09
N SER A 524 -15.28 -15.49 29.65
CA SER A 524 -15.28 -16.11 28.33
C SER A 524 -15.36 -15.09 27.17
N SER A 525 -14.40 -15.10 26.24
CA SER A 525 -14.30 -14.09 25.17
C SER A 525 -14.45 -14.68 23.77
N ALA A 526 -15.70 -14.93 23.38
CA ALA A 526 -16.15 -14.82 21.98
C ALA A 526 -16.63 -13.37 21.73
N ALA A 527 -15.76 -12.38 21.96
CA ALA A 527 -16.01 -10.97 21.62
C ALA A 527 -14.73 -10.15 21.88
N ASN A 528 -13.90 -9.95 20.85
CA ASN A 528 -13.09 -8.73 20.64
C ASN A 528 -12.17 -8.91 19.41
N SER A 529 -12.76 -8.85 18.22
CA SER A 529 -12.06 -8.59 16.96
C SER A 529 -12.13 -7.10 16.55
N SER A 530 -12.71 -6.23 17.39
CA SER A 530 -13.01 -4.83 17.08
C SER A 530 -11.84 -3.85 17.29
N SER A 531 -10.81 -4.21 18.06
CA SER A 531 -9.68 -3.29 18.34
C SER A 531 -8.66 -3.24 17.20
N SER A 532 -8.42 -4.34 16.48
CA SER A 532 -7.42 -4.40 15.40
C SER A 532 -7.93 -3.87 14.05
N SER A 533 -9.25 -3.84 13.81
CA SER A 533 -9.86 -3.20 12.64
C SER A 533 -9.92 -1.68 12.78
N SER A 534 -9.93 -1.18 14.03
CA SER A 534 -10.05 0.24 14.35
C SER A 534 -8.89 1.08 13.79
N GLU A 535 -7.68 0.53 13.82
CA GLU A 535 -6.45 1.23 13.44
C GLU A 535 -6.10 1.17 11.95
N ARG A 536 -6.82 0.38 11.15
CA ARG A 536 -6.55 0.25 9.71
C ARG A 536 -6.93 1.53 8.97
N SER A 537 -6.05 2.02 8.11
CA SER A 537 -6.30 3.20 7.27
C SER A 537 -5.27 3.31 6.15
N PRO A 538 -5.65 3.72 4.93
CA PRO A 538 -4.77 3.76 3.75
C PRO A 538 -3.84 4.99 3.75
N ILE A 539 -3.14 5.26 4.85
CA ILE A 539 -2.32 6.46 5.04
C ILE A 539 -1.15 6.54 4.04
N PHE A 540 -0.42 5.43 3.86
CA PHE A 540 0.67 5.37 2.89
C PHE A 540 0.16 5.43 1.44
N LEU A 541 -0.93 4.72 1.14
CA LEU A 541 -1.58 4.77 -0.17
C LEU A 541 -2.05 6.20 -0.54
N GLN A 542 -2.59 6.93 0.43
CA GLN A 542 -2.97 8.33 0.24
C GLN A 542 -1.76 9.23 -0.08
N PHE A 543 -0.60 8.98 0.54
CA PHE A 543 0.64 9.66 0.18
C PHE A 543 1.10 9.31 -1.24
N LEU A 544 1.02 8.03 -1.63
CA LEU A 544 1.37 7.59 -2.97
C LEU A 544 0.44 8.21 -4.03
N ASP A 545 -0.84 8.41 -3.72
CA ASP A 545 -1.78 9.13 -4.60
C ASP A 545 -1.33 10.60 -4.77
N CYS A 546 -0.94 11.27 -3.69
CA CYS A 546 -0.35 12.62 -3.79
C CYS A 546 0.91 12.64 -4.67
N ALA A 547 1.80 11.64 -4.54
CA ALA A 547 2.98 11.51 -5.41
C ALA A 547 2.60 11.24 -6.88
N HIS A 548 1.54 10.47 -7.13
CA HIS A 548 0.97 10.28 -8.46
C HIS A 548 0.45 11.60 -9.06
N GLN A 549 -0.20 12.46 -8.26
CA GLN A 549 -0.60 13.80 -8.72
C GLN A 549 0.61 14.64 -9.14
N LEU A 550 1.71 14.60 -8.37
CA LEU A 550 2.94 15.31 -8.70
C LEU A 550 3.57 14.75 -10.00
N LEU A 551 3.65 13.42 -10.16
CA LEU A 551 4.10 12.80 -11.40
C LEU A 551 3.28 13.24 -12.62
N ALA A 552 1.95 13.31 -12.46
CA ALA A 552 1.04 13.69 -13.54
C ALA A 552 1.18 15.16 -13.95
N GLN A 553 1.49 16.05 -12.99
CA GLN A 553 1.69 17.48 -13.24
C GLN A 553 3.12 17.80 -13.72
N PHE A 554 4.13 17.01 -13.31
CA PHE A 554 5.55 17.24 -13.60
C PHE A 554 6.24 15.97 -14.17
N PRO A 555 5.85 15.49 -15.36
CA PRO A 555 6.25 14.17 -15.87
C PRO A 555 7.74 13.98 -16.19
N GLN A 556 8.55 15.05 -16.19
CA GLN A 556 10.01 15.00 -16.44
C GLN A 556 10.83 15.20 -15.16
N GLU A 557 10.18 15.52 -14.04
CA GLU A 557 10.86 15.88 -12.79
C GLU A 557 11.14 14.69 -11.88
N PHE A 558 10.62 13.51 -12.20
CA PHE A 558 10.78 12.29 -11.42
C PHE A 558 11.39 11.17 -12.26
N GLU A 559 12.40 10.51 -11.69
CA GLU A 559 13.08 9.37 -12.31
C GLU A 559 12.26 8.10 -12.20
N PHE A 560 11.37 8.00 -11.21
CA PHE A 560 10.45 6.88 -11.09
C PHE A 560 9.13 7.14 -11.83
N THR A 561 8.50 6.07 -12.29
CA THR A 561 7.17 6.10 -12.90
C THR A 561 6.06 5.74 -11.91
N ASP A 562 4.82 5.93 -12.35
CA ASP A 562 3.61 5.47 -11.66
C ASP A 562 3.65 3.97 -11.31
N LEU A 563 4.37 3.16 -12.09
CA LEU A 563 4.55 1.73 -11.81
C LEU A 563 5.15 1.50 -10.43
N LEU A 564 6.19 2.26 -10.05
CA LEU A 564 6.81 2.10 -8.73
C LEU A 564 5.81 2.41 -7.61
N LEU A 565 5.03 3.49 -7.75
CA LEU A 565 4.04 3.88 -6.75
C LEU A 565 2.97 2.80 -6.55
N ARG A 566 2.42 2.26 -7.64
CA ARG A 566 1.44 1.16 -7.57
C ARG A 566 2.03 -0.11 -6.96
N ARG A 567 3.29 -0.44 -7.27
CA ARG A 567 3.97 -1.59 -6.67
C ARG A 567 4.17 -1.43 -5.17
N LEU A 568 4.58 -0.24 -4.71
CA LEU A 568 4.67 0.06 -3.28
C LEU A 568 3.30 -0.08 -2.61
N ALA A 569 2.24 0.47 -3.20
CA ALA A 569 0.89 0.37 -2.67
C ALA A 569 0.41 -1.08 -2.51
N VAL A 570 0.63 -1.94 -3.51
CA VAL A 570 0.29 -3.36 -3.44
C VAL A 570 1.13 -4.07 -2.37
N HIS A 571 2.44 -3.84 -2.38
CA HIS A 571 3.35 -4.65 -1.60
C HIS A 571 3.37 -4.34 -0.10
N CYS A 572 2.83 -3.20 0.34
CA CYS A 572 2.51 -2.95 1.75
C CYS A 572 1.50 -3.94 2.35
N HIS A 573 0.66 -4.56 1.52
CA HIS A 573 -0.32 -5.57 1.95
C HIS A 573 0.08 -7.00 1.56
N SER A 574 1.03 -7.14 0.63
CA SER A 574 1.32 -8.45 0.02
C SER A 574 1.92 -9.50 0.97
N GLY A 575 2.54 -9.06 2.08
CA GLY A 575 3.33 -9.94 2.95
C GLY A 575 4.68 -10.38 2.37
N LEU A 576 5.06 -9.89 1.18
CA LEU A 576 6.31 -10.28 0.52
C LEU A 576 7.54 -9.63 1.15
N PHE A 577 7.45 -8.34 1.49
CA PHE A 577 8.57 -7.59 2.06
C PHE A 577 8.37 -7.45 3.57
N PRO A 578 9.14 -8.16 4.40
CA PRO A 578 8.94 -8.13 5.85
C PRO A 578 9.11 -6.73 6.46
N ALA A 579 9.92 -5.88 5.81
CA ALA A 579 10.10 -4.47 6.16
C ALA A 579 8.78 -3.69 6.26
N LEU A 580 7.84 -3.96 5.34
CA LEU A 580 6.52 -3.33 5.26
C LEU A 580 5.46 -4.04 6.12
N ALA A 581 5.87 -5.07 6.88
CA ALA A 581 5.00 -5.84 7.76
C ALA A 581 5.26 -5.57 9.25
N ALA A 582 6.08 -4.57 9.59
CA ALA A 582 6.41 -4.16 10.97
C ALA A 582 6.09 -2.66 11.19
N ASN A 583 5.98 -2.23 12.44
CA ASN A 583 5.62 -0.86 12.79
C ASN A 583 6.82 0.05 13.12
N THR A 584 7.94 -0.53 13.54
CA THR A 584 9.14 0.23 13.94
C THR A 584 10.42 -0.47 13.49
N ALA A 585 11.53 0.28 13.46
CA ALA A 585 12.85 -0.29 13.24
C ALA A 585 13.24 -1.33 14.30
N ALA A 586 12.89 -1.08 15.56
CA ALA A 586 13.11 -2.02 16.65
C ALA A 586 12.36 -3.35 16.43
N GLU A 587 11.11 -3.32 15.97
CA GLU A 587 10.37 -4.53 15.61
C GLU A 587 11.00 -5.27 14.42
N ARG A 588 11.50 -4.54 13.43
CA ARG A 588 12.21 -5.12 12.27
C ARG A 588 13.49 -5.83 12.72
N ALA A 589 14.27 -5.20 13.59
CA ALA A 589 15.47 -5.80 14.17
C ALA A 589 15.13 -7.04 15.03
N ALA A 590 14.09 -6.96 15.88
CA ALA A 590 13.67 -8.06 16.75
C ALA A 590 13.17 -9.28 15.98
N ARG A 591 12.59 -9.09 14.78
CA ARG A 591 12.19 -10.18 13.88
C ARG A 591 13.37 -10.85 13.15
N GLY A 592 14.60 -10.44 13.43
CA GLY A 592 15.79 -10.99 12.78
C GLY A 592 15.80 -10.75 11.27
N LEU A 593 15.16 -9.66 10.81
CA LEU A 593 15.28 -9.25 9.41
C LEU A 593 16.76 -8.98 9.15
N SER A 594 17.34 -9.80 8.28
CA SER A 594 18.76 -9.79 7.96
C SER A 594 18.97 -9.37 6.53
N GLU A 595 20.23 -9.24 6.11
CA GLU A 595 20.61 -9.01 4.71
C GLU A 595 20.01 -10.07 3.75
N GLN A 596 19.60 -11.23 4.28
CA GLN A 596 18.97 -12.31 3.51
C GLN A 596 17.46 -12.08 3.29
N SER A 597 16.81 -11.13 3.96
CA SER A 597 15.38 -10.85 3.76
C SER A 597 15.13 -10.01 2.50
N LEU A 598 14.01 -10.25 1.80
CA LEU A 598 13.64 -9.43 0.66
C LEU A 598 13.40 -7.97 1.06
N CYS A 599 14.17 -7.08 0.43
CA CYS A 599 14.04 -5.64 0.53
C CYS A 599 12.91 -5.11 -0.39
N PRO A 600 12.06 -4.17 0.06
CA PRO A 600 11.12 -3.47 -0.84
C PRO A 600 11.79 -2.76 -2.02
N TRP A 601 13.06 -2.38 -1.88
CA TRP A 601 13.79 -1.61 -2.88
C TRP A 601 14.21 -2.45 -4.10
N HIS A 602 14.01 -3.77 -4.07
CA HIS A 602 14.03 -4.60 -5.28
C HIS A 602 13.05 -4.12 -6.34
N LEU A 603 11.95 -3.46 -5.92
CA LEU A 603 10.98 -2.87 -6.85
C LEU A 603 11.60 -1.81 -7.77
N LEU A 604 12.71 -1.17 -7.39
CA LEU A 604 13.39 -0.15 -8.19
C LEU A 604 14.00 -0.72 -9.48
N ARG A 605 14.20 -2.04 -9.55
CA ARG A 605 14.84 -2.73 -10.67
C ARG A 605 13.87 -3.28 -11.68
N LEU A 606 12.57 -3.14 -11.43
CA LEU A 606 11.54 -3.59 -12.35
C LEU A 606 11.62 -2.79 -13.66
N ARG A 607 11.54 -3.48 -14.80
CA ARG A 607 11.42 -2.84 -16.11
C ARG A 607 10.24 -1.86 -16.11
N GLY A 608 10.49 -0.65 -16.61
CA GLY A 608 9.49 0.43 -16.69
C GLY A 608 9.34 1.27 -15.43
N VAL A 609 10.07 0.98 -14.34
CA VAL A 609 10.11 1.86 -13.16
C VAL A 609 10.92 3.13 -13.43
N ALA A 610 12.03 3.02 -14.17
CA ALA A 610 12.79 4.19 -14.60
C ALA A 610 12.08 4.95 -15.72
N ASN A 611 11.92 6.26 -15.54
CA ASN A 611 11.28 7.17 -16.47
C ASN A 611 12.30 7.64 -17.54
N PRO A 612 12.16 7.24 -18.81
CA PRO A 612 13.10 7.63 -19.86
C PRO A 612 13.02 9.13 -20.22
N ARG A 613 12.02 9.86 -19.70
CA ARG A 613 11.85 11.30 -19.91
C ARG A 613 12.38 12.14 -18.74
N PHE A 614 13.03 11.52 -17.76
CA PHE A 614 13.58 12.21 -16.62
C PHE A 614 14.67 13.20 -17.06
N GLY A 615 14.48 14.47 -16.70
CA GLY A 615 15.41 15.56 -17.02
C GLY A 615 15.72 16.50 -15.86
N GLN A 616 14.92 16.45 -14.78
CA GLN A 616 15.10 17.18 -13.52
C GLN A 616 15.54 18.66 -13.70
N GLN A 617 14.61 19.51 -14.12
CA GLN A 617 14.92 20.90 -14.48
C GLN A 617 14.59 21.89 -13.36
N LEU A 618 13.60 21.59 -12.54
CA LEU A 618 13.06 22.51 -11.54
C LEU A 618 13.65 22.25 -10.17
N GLN A 619 14.11 23.30 -9.49
CA GLN A 619 14.52 23.19 -8.08
C GLN A 619 13.30 23.01 -7.16
N LEU A 620 12.29 23.85 -7.34
CA LEU A 620 11.04 23.84 -6.57
C LEU A 620 9.84 23.51 -7.46
N LEU A 621 8.98 22.58 -7.03
CA LEU A 621 7.70 22.31 -7.67
C LEU A 621 6.56 23.06 -6.97
N ARG A 622 5.60 23.54 -7.77
CA ARG A 622 4.42 24.30 -7.33
C ARG A 622 3.17 23.65 -7.92
N PRO A 623 2.64 22.58 -7.29
CA PRO A 623 1.52 21.85 -7.84
C PRO A 623 0.22 22.67 -7.79
N ALA A 624 -0.67 22.43 -8.74
CA ALA A 624 -2.07 22.72 -8.56
C ALA A 624 -2.63 21.77 -7.49
N THR A 625 -3.21 22.33 -6.43
CA THR A 625 -3.71 21.55 -5.29
C THR A 625 -5.22 21.49 -5.21
N ALA A 626 -5.94 22.34 -5.95
CA ALA A 626 -7.39 22.37 -5.95
C ALA A 626 -7.97 21.01 -6.42
N PRO A 627 -9.04 20.48 -5.79
CA PRO A 627 -9.61 19.18 -6.13
C PRO A 627 -9.98 19.03 -7.61
N SER A 628 -10.45 20.11 -8.24
CA SER A 628 -10.80 20.14 -9.67
C SER A 628 -9.61 19.99 -10.61
N GLY A 629 -8.39 20.27 -10.15
CA GLY A 629 -7.14 20.06 -10.88
C GLY A 629 -6.50 18.69 -10.66
N LEU A 630 -7.04 17.89 -9.75
CA LEU A 630 -6.52 16.55 -9.43
C LEU A 630 -7.17 15.48 -10.30
N ARG A 631 -6.44 14.39 -10.53
CA ARG A 631 -6.89 13.26 -11.35
C ARG A 631 -7.21 12.07 -10.46
N PHE A 632 -8.29 11.38 -10.75
CA PHE A 632 -8.54 10.08 -10.16
C PHE A 632 -7.46 9.09 -10.61
N TRP A 633 -6.80 8.41 -9.66
CA TRP A 633 -5.75 7.43 -9.95
C TRP A 633 -6.33 6.12 -10.49
N ARG A 634 -6.79 6.18 -11.74
CA ARG A 634 -7.52 5.10 -12.41
C ARG A 634 -6.69 3.82 -12.50
N GLU A 635 -5.40 3.94 -12.75
CA GLU A 635 -4.47 2.81 -12.89
C GLU A 635 -4.27 2.02 -11.59
N MET A 636 -4.52 2.65 -10.44
CA MET A 636 -4.44 2.01 -9.14
C MET A 636 -5.78 1.40 -8.71
N TYR A 637 -6.89 2.10 -8.95
CA TYR A 637 -8.20 1.75 -8.38
C TYR A 637 -9.15 1.06 -9.35
N ALA A 638 -9.04 1.30 -10.66
CA ALA A 638 -9.94 0.74 -11.67
C ALA A 638 -9.30 -0.46 -12.39
N PRO A 639 -10.11 -1.32 -13.05
CA PRO A 639 -9.60 -2.48 -13.78
C PRO A 639 -8.75 -2.04 -14.98
N VAL A 640 -7.60 -2.69 -15.18
CA VAL A 640 -6.76 -2.47 -16.36
C VAL A 640 -7.31 -3.31 -17.53
N PRO A 641 -7.50 -2.75 -18.74
CA PRO A 641 -8.11 -3.47 -19.85
C PRO A 641 -7.30 -4.66 -20.39
N ASP A 642 -5.98 -4.77 -20.17
CA ASP A 642 -5.19 -5.93 -20.59
C ASP A 642 -4.61 -6.62 -19.35
N PRO A 643 -4.93 -7.90 -19.08
CA PRO A 643 -4.39 -8.64 -17.95
C PRO A 643 -2.88 -8.91 -18.03
N ARG A 644 -2.24 -8.80 -19.20
CA ARG A 644 -0.76 -8.78 -19.33
C ARG A 644 -0.15 -7.47 -18.87
N LEU A 645 -0.96 -6.42 -18.85
CA LEU A 645 -0.68 -5.15 -18.18
C LEU A 645 -1.32 -5.16 -16.79
N ASP A 646 -1.80 -6.28 -16.23
CA ASP A 646 -2.29 -6.31 -14.85
C ASP A 646 -1.11 -6.62 -13.92
N TRP A 647 -0.64 -5.54 -13.32
CA TRP A 647 0.69 -5.35 -12.73
C TRP A 647 0.85 -5.93 -11.33
N ASP A 648 0.26 -7.08 -11.01
CA ASP A 648 0.24 -7.60 -9.62
C ASP A 648 1.12 -8.85 -9.43
N CYS A 649 1.60 -9.44 -10.52
CA CYS A 649 2.72 -10.37 -10.51
C CYS A 649 4.04 -9.58 -10.45
N LEU A 650 4.89 -9.88 -9.47
CA LEU A 650 6.33 -9.74 -9.69
C LEU A 650 6.72 -10.83 -10.69
N ASP A 651 6.71 -10.51 -11.98
CA ASP A 651 7.44 -11.34 -12.93
C ASP A 651 8.91 -11.14 -12.60
N TRP A 652 9.53 -12.13 -11.94
CA TRP A 652 10.98 -12.16 -11.76
C TRP A 652 11.70 -12.15 -13.11
N ASP A 653 11.04 -12.63 -14.17
CA ASP A 653 11.48 -12.53 -15.57
C ASP A 653 11.60 -11.08 -16.08
N GLY A 654 11.03 -10.11 -15.34
CA GLY A 654 11.14 -8.68 -15.60
C GLY A 654 12.31 -7.99 -14.88
N LEU A 655 13.00 -8.68 -13.97
CA LEU A 655 14.36 -8.31 -13.61
C LEU A 655 15.23 -8.56 -14.84
N PRO A 656 16.23 -7.72 -15.14
CA PRO A 656 17.12 -8.02 -16.26
C PRO A 656 17.71 -9.42 -16.06
N ALA A 657 17.25 -10.38 -16.87
CA ALA A 657 18.04 -11.56 -17.18
C ALA A 657 19.38 -11.04 -17.69
N ASP A 658 20.46 -11.57 -17.16
CA ASP A 658 21.81 -11.24 -17.57
C ASP A 658 21.85 -11.15 -19.10
N SER A 659 22.11 -9.95 -19.62
CA SER A 659 22.71 -9.84 -20.94
C SER A 659 24.16 -10.24 -20.76
N ASP A 660 24.41 -11.54 -20.64
CA ASP A 660 25.65 -12.11 -21.16
C ASP A 660 25.50 -12.14 -22.68
N GLU A 661 25.72 -10.96 -23.29
CA GLU A 661 26.23 -10.74 -24.65
C GLU A 661 26.52 -9.25 -24.88
#